data_AF-A0A1Y3YUV3-F1
#
_entry.id   AF-A0A1Y3YUV3-F1
#
_cell.length_a   1.000
_cell.length_b   1.000
_cell.length_c   1.000
_cell.angle_alpha   90.00
_cell.angle_beta   90.00
_cell.angle_gamma   90.00
#
_symmetry.space_group_name_H-M   'P 1'
#
loop_
_entity.id
_entity.type
_entity.pdbx_description
1 polymer ?
#
loop_
_entity_poly.entity_id
_entity_poly.type
_entity_poly.pdbx_seq_one_letter_code
_entity_poly.pdbx_strand_id
1 'polypeptide(L)'
;MSVRRESMLHKNAKKVISGVLGTCLVFQLAALPSLAQTSNVPDQTQTAVTAQENSGVQTLASTSFTDVLLSVGANNTQMNATWYAAQEGAGYVLVAKQSQLVNGAMPENAAKFDATSTPANESGKWSNQATITGLEPGTVYAYQLVNGEEKSDVATFTTATNGAFSFALAGDPQIGASGNADSDTQGWDKTLGIIADSTQFDGVDFLLSAGDQVNTASNEDQYNGYLDHDELLSLPVATVVGNHDSSSNAYDQHFNVPNESELGVTNAGGDYWFVYNNTLFLALNSNSMSTAEHKAFMEQAIAEAGDVDWKVVTFHHSVYSVASHAVDGDILQRREALVPVFEDLDIDVVLMGHDHVYVRTYMMDGLTPITESDKYTDQDGDGIPESVTNPDGILYVTANSASGSKFYTIQSTKYEYSAVQNQERVPNVSRVDVSEDAFTITTYRTSDMSVVDTFTINRETANTSLLQKTYDYAVTLSTEGVTDSAKAAFEKALTEAKNVLDNPNATQAEVNTAWDNLLEGIWGLGLTQGNKDVLNLVIQRAEAMMDEADKYVEANWKTLVDALDAAKKVAEDGDAMQEDVDKAAGDLLNAILAQRYKADKSILEDLIGEAKGIDLTGYTAESVATFRTALQNAQAVMADEALTEDDQATVNAAVAALSDAMNGLTAGGAPETTDKPEASQAPEATDKPQSTDKPQTTQKPESNVPQTGDNAQLGLMFSILVLSAAGMGAVVTLRRRRG
;
A
#
# COMPACT_ATOMS: atom_id res chain seq x y z
N MET A 1 13.07 -37.06 7.29
CA MET A 1 11.87 -37.39 6.46
C MET A 1 10.86 -36.23 6.50
N SER A 2 11.32 -34.99 6.30
CA SER A 2 10.64 -33.77 6.79
C SER A 2 10.24 -32.76 5.70
N VAL A 3 10.06 -33.19 4.43
CA VAL A 3 9.74 -32.26 3.32
C VAL A 3 8.51 -32.75 2.51
N ARG A 4 7.63 -33.56 3.09
CA ARG A 4 6.41 -34.04 2.39
C ARG A 4 5.07 -33.81 3.10
N ARG A 5 5.04 -33.10 4.24
CA ARG A 5 3.78 -32.78 4.94
C ARG A 5 3.24 -31.38 4.69
N GLU A 6 4.06 -30.41 4.31
CA GLU A 6 3.59 -29.04 4.01
C GLU A 6 2.78 -28.93 2.70
N SER A 7 3.08 -29.78 1.71
CA SER A 7 2.41 -29.77 0.40
C SER A 7 0.94 -30.23 0.43
N MET A 8 0.50 -30.96 1.46
CA MET A 8 -0.84 -31.57 1.50
C MET A 8 -1.90 -30.70 2.20
N LEU A 9 -1.49 -29.74 3.05
CA LEU A 9 -2.40 -28.82 3.74
C LEU A 9 -2.85 -27.66 2.83
N HIS A 10 -1.96 -27.17 1.97
CA HIS A 10 -2.26 -26.10 1.00
C HIS A 10 -3.28 -26.50 -0.09
N LYS A 11 -3.45 -27.79 -0.39
CA LYS A 11 -4.44 -28.26 -1.38
C LYS A 11 -5.84 -28.49 -0.82
N ASN A 12 -6.00 -28.61 0.50
CA ASN A 12 -7.30 -28.84 1.13
C ASN A 12 -7.97 -27.55 1.61
N ALA A 13 -7.23 -26.48 1.87
CA ALA A 13 -7.80 -25.16 2.17
C ALA A 13 -8.61 -24.57 0.98
N LYS A 14 -8.13 -24.76 -0.26
CA LYS A 14 -8.86 -24.36 -1.48
C LYS A 14 -10.15 -25.14 -1.75
N LYS A 15 -10.37 -26.29 -1.08
CA LYS A 15 -11.60 -27.10 -1.27
C LYS A 15 -12.72 -26.79 -0.27
N VAL A 16 -12.42 -26.08 0.83
CA VAL A 16 -13.43 -25.72 1.84
C VAL A 16 -14.13 -24.40 1.51
N ILE A 17 -13.55 -23.57 0.63
CA ILE A 17 -14.12 -22.27 0.23
C ILE A 17 -15.26 -22.40 -0.81
N SER A 18 -15.42 -23.53 -1.51
CA SER A 18 -16.54 -23.73 -2.46
C SER A 18 -17.81 -24.35 -1.84
N GLY A 19 -17.97 -24.34 -0.51
CA GLY A 19 -18.97 -25.19 0.16
C GLY A 19 -20.11 -24.51 0.94
N VAL A 20 -20.16 -23.19 1.12
CA VAL A 20 -21.09 -22.58 2.12
C VAL A 20 -21.94 -21.40 1.60
N LEU A 21 -21.99 -21.12 0.30
CA LEU A 21 -23.04 -20.26 -0.24
C LEU A 21 -23.83 -20.95 -1.35
N GLY A 22 -24.97 -21.51 -0.96
CA GLY A 22 -25.99 -21.91 -1.92
C GLY A 22 -26.90 -23.00 -1.41
N THR A 23 -28.00 -22.63 -0.74
CA THR A 23 -29.36 -23.11 -1.07
C THR A 23 -30.40 -22.58 -0.08
N CYS A 24 -31.14 -21.54 -0.49
CA CYS A 24 -32.56 -21.39 -0.23
C CYS A 24 -33.12 -20.28 -1.14
N LEU A 25 -33.48 -20.62 -2.38
CA LEU A 25 -34.74 -20.15 -2.94
C LEU A 25 -35.14 -21.04 -4.13
N VAL A 26 -36.36 -21.54 -4.05
CA VAL A 26 -36.96 -22.51 -4.96
C VAL A 26 -37.38 -21.81 -6.26
N PHE A 27 -37.02 -22.41 -7.39
CA PHE A 27 -37.53 -22.10 -8.73
C PHE A 27 -39.03 -22.45 -8.84
N GLN A 28 -39.82 -21.49 -9.30
CA GLN A 28 -40.98 -21.75 -10.16
C GLN A 28 -40.99 -20.69 -11.27
N LEU A 29 -40.51 -21.06 -12.46
CA LEU A 29 -40.78 -20.33 -13.69
C LEU A 29 -41.49 -21.30 -14.65
N ALA A 30 -42.73 -20.98 -14.98
CA ALA A 30 -43.46 -21.55 -16.10
C ALA A 30 -43.40 -20.55 -17.28
N ALA A 31 -43.08 -21.10 -18.45
CA ALA A 31 -43.43 -20.70 -19.82
C ALA A 31 -43.67 -19.20 -20.17
N LEU A 32 -42.79 -18.69 -21.05
CA LEU A 32 -42.95 -17.83 -22.26
C LEU A 32 -44.36 -17.30 -22.62
N PRO A 33 -44.54 -16.13 -23.32
CA PRO A 33 -43.69 -15.63 -24.41
C PRO A 33 -43.51 -14.09 -24.52
N SER A 34 -42.75 -13.70 -25.55
CA SER A 34 -42.49 -12.36 -26.10
C SER A 34 -43.65 -11.35 -26.03
N LEU A 35 -43.33 -10.07 -25.81
CA LEU A 35 -43.95 -8.93 -26.50
C LEU A 35 -43.16 -7.64 -26.25
N ALA A 36 -43.14 -6.81 -27.29
CA ALA A 36 -42.54 -5.49 -27.39
C ALA A 36 -43.26 -4.42 -26.56
N GLN A 37 -42.73 -3.18 -26.65
CA GLN A 37 -43.27 -1.89 -26.17
C GLN A 37 -42.89 -1.57 -24.72
N THR A 38 -42.61 -0.33 -24.30
CA THR A 38 -42.54 1.02 -24.89
C THR A 38 -41.95 1.91 -23.81
N SER A 39 -41.31 3.00 -24.22
CA SER A 39 -41.02 4.18 -23.43
C SER A 39 -42.12 4.55 -22.43
N ASN A 40 -41.75 4.79 -21.16
CA ASN A 40 -42.50 5.65 -20.24
C ASN A 40 -41.56 6.15 -19.12
N VAL A 41 -41.16 7.42 -19.26
CA VAL A 41 -40.55 8.25 -18.22
C VAL A 41 -41.68 8.72 -17.28
N PRO A 42 -41.51 8.74 -15.95
CA PRO A 42 -42.49 9.34 -15.06
C PRO A 42 -42.39 10.87 -15.11
N ASP A 43 -43.52 11.47 -15.42
CA ASP A 43 -43.86 12.89 -15.33
C ASP A 43 -43.59 13.45 -13.92
N GLN A 44 -42.61 14.33 -13.81
CA GLN A 44 -42.46 15.29 -12.71
C GLN A 44 -42.82 16.66 -13.28
N THR A 45 -44.07 17.05 -13.10
CA THR A 45 -44.59 18.38 -13.38
C THR A 45 -43.80 19.43 -12.60
N GLN A 46 -42.87 20.11 -13.25
CA GLN A 46 -42.32 21.38 -12.80
C GLN A 46 -42.90 22.48 -13.69
N THR A 47 -43.57 23.41 -13.05
CA THR A 47 -44.23 24.59 -13.62
C THR A 47 -43.28 25.37 -14.53
N ALA A 48 -43.61 25.40 -15.82
CA ALA A 48 -43.00 26.27 -16.81
C ALA A 48 -43.17 27.74 -16.40
N VAL A 49 -42.08 28.33 -15.92
CA VAL A 49 -41.89 29.78 -16.02
C VAL A 49 -41.32 30.00 -17.41
N THR A 50 -42.11 30.60 -18.29
CA THR A 50 -41.68 31.07 -19.60
C THR A 50 -40.49 32.02 -19.42
N ALA A 51 -39.27 31.52 -19.63
CA ALA A 51 -38.12 32.37 -19.90
C ALA A 51 -38.34 32.97 -21.29
N GLN A 52 -38.66 34.26 -21.33
CA GLN A 52 -38.59 35.02 -22.57
C GLN A 52 -37.13 35.01 -23.06
N GLU A 53 -37.00 34.72 -24.35
CA GLU A 53 -35.83 35.00 -25.17
C GLU A 53 -35.25 36.37 -24.82
N ASN A 54 -33.98 36.39 -24.41
CA ASN A 54 -33.12 37.56 -24.55
C ASN A 54 -31.67 37.11 -24.73
N SER A 55 -31.43 36.28 -25.75
CA SER A 55 -30.10 36.05 -26.32
C SER A 55 -29.73 37.27 -27.19
N GLY A 56 -29.50 38.40 -26.54
CA GLY A 56 -28.82 39.52 -27.17
C GLY A 56 -27.34 39.27 -27.07
N VAL A 57 -26.73 38.80 -28.17
CA VAL A 57 -25.28 38.87 -28.37
C VAL A 57 -24.87 40.31 -28.11
N GLN A 58 -24.03 40.53 -27.09
CA GLN A 58 -23.53 41.86 -26.73
C GLN A 58 -22.18 42.07 -27.38
N THR A 59 -22.15 42.84 -28.45
CA THR A 59 -20.94 43.36 -29.08
C THR A 59 -20.37 44.45 -28.18
N LEU A 60 -19.09 44.37 -27.77
CA LEU A 60 -18.38 45.49 -27.14
C LEU A 60 -17.96 46.51 -28.21
N ALA A 61 -18.93 47.12 -28.89
CA ALA A 61 -18.68 48.08 -29.95
C ALA A 61 -18.48 49.50 -29.40
N SER A 62 -17.46 49.68 -28.56
CA SER A 62 -16.87 51.00 -28.32
C SER A 62 -15.51 51.06 -29.03
N THR A 63 -15.35 51.97 -29.99
CA THR A 63 -14.14 52.12 -30.82
C THR A 63 -12.87 52.52 -30.04
N SER A 64 -12.95 52.71 -28.72
CA SER A 64 -11.85 53.19 -27.88
C SER A 64 -11.00 52.07 -27.25
N PHE A 65 -11.48 50.82 -27.25
CA PHE A 65 -10.76 49.65 -26.76
C PHE A 65 -10.61 48.61 -27.88
N THR A 66 -9.44 47.98 -27.99
CA THR A 66 -9.16 46.86 -28.90
C THR A 66 -8.52 45.72 -28.12
N ASP A 67 -8.37 44.55 -28.72
CA ASP A 67 -7.62 43.42 -28.15
C ASP A 67 -8.12 43.04 -26.74
N VAL A 68 -9.45 43.09 -26.55
CA VAL A 68 -10.08 42.80 -25.27
C VAL A 68 -10.12 41.30 -25.08
N LEU A 69 -9.56 40.83 -23.96
CA LEU A 69 -9.52 39.42 -23.64
C LEU A 69 -9.73 39.19 -22.14
N LEU A 70 -10.50 38.16 -21.81
CA LEU A 70 -10.48 37.55 -20.48
C LEU A 70 -9.53 36.35 -20.49
N SER A 71 -8.69 36.25 -19.47
CA SER A 71 -7.79 35.12 -19.25
C SER A 71 -8.07 34.49 -17.90
N VAL A 72 -7.79 33.19 -17.79
CA VAL A 72 -7.92 32.47 -16.51
C VAL A 72 -7.15 33.18 -15.39
N GLY A 73 -7.73 33.24 -14.19
CA GLY A 73 -7.03 33.71 -13.00
C GLY A 73 -6.22 32.61 -12.33
N ALA A 74 -5.51 32.94 -11.24
CA ALA A 74 -4.71 31.97 -10.47
C ALA A 74 -5.55 30.83 -9.88
N ASN A 75 -6.84 31.10 -9.62
CA ASN A 75 -7.83 30.13 -9.19
C ASN A 75 -9.25 30.61 -9.50
N ASN A 76 -10.26 29.81 -9.17
CA ASN A 76 -11.68 30.08 -9.41
C ASN A 76 -12.22 31.41 -8.83
N THR A 77 -11.49 32.04 -7.90
CA THR A 77 -11.88 33.33 -7.32
C THR A 77 -11.30 34.54 -8.05
N GLN A 78 -10.58 34.30 -9.15
CA GLN A 78 -9.88 35.31 -9.92
C GLN A 78 -10.14 35.17 -11.42
N MET A 79 -10.05 36.31 -12.12
CA MET A 79 -10.09 36.40 -13.57
C MET A 79 -9.11 37.49 -14.00
N ASN A 80 -8.37 37.28 -15.07
CA ASN A 80 -7.50 38.30 -15.64
C ASN A 80 -8.20 38.97 -16.84
N ALA A 81 -7.93 40.24 -17.04
CA ALA A 81 -8.42 41.00 -18.19
C ALA A 81 -7.25 41.76 -18.84
N THR A 82 -7.23 41.75 -20.16
CA THR A 82 -6.32 42.54 -21.00
C THR A 82 -7.12 43.36 -21.99
N TRP A 83 -6.67 44.58 -22.28
CA TRP A 83 -7.17 45.38 -23.40
C TRP A 83 -6.15 46.41 -23.86
N TYR A 84 -6.24 46.81 -25.12
CA TYR A 84 -5.52 47.95 -25.65
C TYR A 84 -6.36 49.22 -25.57
N ALA A 85 -5.75 50.33 -25.17
CA ALA A 85 -6.37 51.64 -25.14
C ALA A 85 -5.49 52.68 -25.85
N ALA A 86 -6.11 53.72 -26.42
CA ALA A 86 -5.40 54.78 -27.14
C ALA A 86 -4.87 55.92 -26.24
N GLN A 87 -5.17 55.92 -24.93
CA GLN A 87 -4.95 57.06 -24.04
C GLN A 87 -3.85 56.85 -22.98
N GLU A 88 -3.11 57.95 -22.74
CA GLU A 88 -2.54 58.47 -21.44
C GLU A 88 -2.71 57.64 -20.13
N GLY A 89 -2.15 56.44 -19.90
CA GLY A 89 -1.99 55.82 -18.59
C GLY A 89 -2.92 54.66 -18.30
N ALA A 90 -2.78 54.10 -17.09
CA ALA A 90 -3.52 52.92 -16.68
C ALA A 90 -5.03 53.15 -16.55
N GLY A 91 -5.80 52.26 -17.16
CA GLY A 91 -7.23 52.11 -16.95
C GLY A 91 -7.57 51.26 -15.73
N TYR A 92 -8.82 50.84 -15.66
CA TYR A 92 -9.34 49.93 -14.64
C TYR A 92 -10.57 49.21 -15.16
N VAL A 93 -10.90 48.08 -14.54
CA VAL A 93 -12.14 47.34 -14.80
C VAL A 93 -13.12 47.52 -13.63
N LEU A 94 -14.36 47.83 -13.97
CA LEU A 94 -15.49 47.79 -13.04
C LEU A 94 -16.16 46.43 -13.12
N VAL A 95 -16.46 45.82 -11.98
CA VAL A 95 -17.08 44.49 -11.88
C VAL A 95 -18.21 44.52 -10.87
N ALA A 96 -19.37 43.97 -11.24
CA ALA A 96 -20.51 43.78 -10.36
C ALA A 96 -21.22 42.46 -10.71
N LYS A 97 -21.99 41.88 -9.78
CA LYS A 97 -22.85 40.75 -10.14
C LYS A 97 -23.87 41.24 -11.17
N GLN A 98 -24.18 40.43 -12.19
CA GLN A 98 -25.12 40.85 -13.25
C GLN A 98 -26.48 41.28 -12.68
N SER A 99 -26.92 40.63 -11.59
CA SER A 99 -28.16 40.97 -10.87
C SER A 99 -28.17 42.36 -10.21
N GLN A 100 -27.03 43.04 -10.13
CA GLN A 100 -26.89 44.39 -9.58
C GLN A 100 -26.94 45.48 -10.65
N LEU A 101 -26.94 45.13 -11.94
CA LEU A 101 -27.06 46.11 -13.02
C LEU A 101 -28.42 46.84 -12.94
N VAL A 102 -28.40 48.15 -13.21
CA VAL A 102 -29.60 48.99 -13.25
C VAL A 102 -29.79 49.48 -14.68
N ASN A 103 -30.87 49.04 -15.35
CA ASN A 103 -31.13 49.33 -16.77
C ASN A 103 -29.93 48.97 -17.69
N GLY A 104 -29.22 47.87 -17.38
CA GLY A 104 -28.05 47.41 -18.14
C GLY A 104 -26.75 48.18 -17.86
N ALA A 105 -26.76 49.19 -16.98
CA ALA A 105 -25.58 49.96 -16.63
C ALA A 105 -24.95 49.50 -15.31
N MET A 106 -23.63 49.72 -15.19
CA MET A 106 -22.87 49.46 -13.97
C MET A 106 -23.40 50.26 -12.77
N PRO A 107 -23.56 49.64 -11.59
CA PRO A 107 -23.97 50.35 -10.39
C PRO A 107 -22.83 51.23 -9.85
N GLU A 108 -23.17 52.29 -9.11
CA GLU A 108 -22.17 53.22 -8.54
C GLU A 108 -21.19 52.54 -7.57
N ASN A 109 -21.60 51.42 -6.97
CA ASN A 109 -20.79 50.63 -6.02
C ASN A 109 -20.14 49.40 -6.66
N ALA A 110 -20.01 49.34 -7.99
CA ALA A 110 -19.24 48.31 -8.67
C ALA A 110 -17.82 48.24 -8.10
N ALA A 111 -17.31 47.02 -7.92
CA ALA A 111 -15.94 46.81 -7.50
C ALA A 111 -14.99 47.31 -8.60
N LYS A 112 -13.90 47.96 -8.21
CA LYS A 112 -12.91 48.54 -9.13
C LYS A 112 -11.60 47.79 -8.97
N PHE A 113 -11.03 47.35 -10.08
CA PHE A 113 -9.70 46.73 -10.14
C PHE A 113 -8.81 47.55 -11.08
N ASP A 114 -7.76 48.14 -10.53
CA ASP A 114 -6.81 48.96 -11.30
C ASP A 114 -5.96 48.08 -12.21
N ALA A 115 -5.69 48.55 -13.43
CA ALA A 115 -4.78 47.90 -14.35
C ALA A 115 -3.34 48.40 -14.16
N THR A 116 -2.37 47.59 -14.56
CA THR A 116 -1.06 48.07 -15.00
C THR A 116 -1.15 48.46 -16.47
N SER A 117 -0.28 49.37 -16.93
CA SER A 117 -0.27 49.77 -18.33
C SER A 117 1.13 50.01 -18.88
N THR A 118 1.34 49.57 -20.11
CA THR A 118 2.63 49.64 -20.82
C THR A 118 2.46 50.03 -22.30
N PRO A 119 3.47 50.67 -22.91
CA PRO A 119 3.64 50.77 -24.37
C PRO A 119 3.28 49.46 -25.09
N ALA A 120 2.22 49.44 -25.91
CA ALA A 120 1.90 48.27 -26.74
C ALA A 120 2.83 48.21 -27.95
N ASN A 121 2.92 47.03 -28.56
CA ASN A 121 3.61 46.83 -29.84
C ASN A 121 2.89 47.57 -30.98
N GLU A 122 1.57 47.72 -30.91
CA GLU A 122 0.83 48.65 -31.77
C GLU A 122 1.12 50.12 -31.43
N SER A 123 1.65 50.87 -32.40
CA SER A 123 2.03 52.27 -32.23
C SER A 123 0.85 53.16 -31.84
N GLY A 124 0.94 53.83 -30.69
CA GLY A 124 -0.09 54.74 -30.19
C GLY A 124 -1.17 54.07 -29.35
N LYS A 125 -0.99 52.79 -29.02
CA LYS A 125 -1.83 52.03 -28.09
C LYS A 125 -1.03 51.63 -26.86
N TRP A 126 -1.74 51.34 -25.77
CA TRP A 126 -1.20 50.74 -24.55
C TRP A 126 -1.97 49.55 -24.07
N SER A 127 -1.21 48.50 -23.76
CA SER A 127 -1.71 47.32 -23.08
C SER A 127 -2.07 47.71 -21.67
N ASN A 128 -3.25 47.31 -21.24
CA ASN A 128 -3.74 47.43 -19.89
C ASN A 128 -4.10 46.03 -19.39
N GLN A 129 -3.58 45.66 -18.22
CA GLN A 129 -3.77 44.35 -17.64
C GLN A 129 -4.23 44.46 -16.19
N ALA A 130 -5.34 43.81 -15.86
CA ALA A 130 -5.91 43.83 -14.51
C ALA A 130 -6.25 42.41 -14.03
N THR A 131 -6.04 42.15 -12.74
CA THR A 131 -6.50 40.94 -12.06
C THR A 131 -7.73 41.27 -11.22
N ILE A 132 -8.84 40.64 -11.56
CA ILE A 132 -10.11 40.69 -10.83
C ILE A 132 -10.06 39.61 -9.76
N THR A 133 -10.34 39.96 -8.51
CA THR A 133 -10.26 39.03 -7.36
C THR A 133 -11.52 39.03 -6.52
N GLY A 134 -11.71 37.98 -5.72
CA GLY A 134 -12.85 37.88 -4.79
C GLY A 134 -14.15 37.53 -5.49
N LEU A 135 -14.05 36.80 -6.60
CA LEU A 135 -15.18 36.28 -7.34
C LEU A 135 -15.79 35.07 -6.61
N GLU A 136 -17.12 34.99 -6.62
CA GLU A 136 -17.87 33.88 -6.06
C GLU A 136 -18.11 32.80 -7.12
N PRO A 137 -17.95 31.51 -6.80
CA PRO A 137 -18.23 30.42 -7.75
C PRO A 137 -19.65 30.45 -8.32
N GLY A 138 -19.82 29.97 -9.56
CA GLY A 138 -21.12 29.81 -10.23
C GLY A 138 -21.90 31.10 -10.42
N THR A 139 -21.21 32.24 -10.44
CA THR A 139 -21.82 33.57 -10.47
C THR A 139 -21.57 34.24 -11.82
N VAL A 140 -22.63 34.81 -12.39
CA VAL A 140 -22.54 35.67 -13.58
C VAL A 140 -22.19 37.09 -13.15
N TYR A 141 -21.04 37.56 -13.63
CA TYR A 141 -20.54 38.91 -13.41
C TYR A 141 -20.69 39.73 -14.67
N ALA A 142 -20.94 41.02 -14.48
CA ALA A 142 -20.81 42.04 -15.50
C ALA A 142 -19.47 42.76 -15.30
N TYR A 143 -18.80 43.12 -16.40
CA TYR A 143 -17.60 43.94 -16.39
C TYR A 143 -17.67 45.09 -17.41
N GLN A 144 -16.92 46.17 -17.14
CA GLN A 144 -16.82 47.35 -17.99
C GLN A 144 -15.41 47.93 -17.86
N LEU A 145 -14.76 48.12 -19.01
CA LEU A 145 -13.42 48.71 -19.10
C LEU A 145 -13.53 50.23 -19.04
N VAL A 146 -12.59 50.87 -18.35
CA VAL A 146 -12.52 52.33 -18.24
C VAL A 146 -11.08 52.80 -18.39
N ASN A 147 -10.84 53.76 -19.28
CA ASN A 147 -9.55 54.43 -19.40
C ASN A 147 -9.77 55.92 -19.68
N GLY A 148 -9.37 56.77 -18.74
CA GLY A 148 -9.72 58.18 -18.77
C GLY A 148 -11.23 58.42 -18.68
N GLU A 149 -11.79 59.08 -19.69
CA GLU A 149 -13.23 59.34 -19.82
C GLU A 149 -13.96 58.26 -20.65
N GLU A 150 -13.21 57.41 -21.36
CA GLU A 150 -13.74 56.36 -22.22
C GLU A 150 -14.20 55.15 -21.41
N LYS A 151 -15.31 54.54 -21.84
CA LYS A 151 -15.88 53.34 -21.24
C LYS A 151 -16.33 52.36 -22.32
N SER A 152 -16.05 51.09 -22.12
CA SER A 152 -16.59 50.04 -22.99
C SER A 152 -18.09 49.88 -22.77
N ASP A 153 -18.74 49.13 -23.65
CA ASP A 153 -20.03 48.54 -23.30
C ASP A 153 -19.87 47.56 -22.12
N VAL A 154 -21.00 47.17 -21.52
CA VAL A 154 -20.99 46.21 -20.40
C VAL A 154 -21.02 44.80 -20.98
N ALA A 155 -19.99 44.00 -20.72
CA ALA A 155 -19.95 42.59 -21.07
C ALA A 155 -20.13 41.72 -19.81
N THR A 156 -20.31 40.41 -20.00
CA THR A 156 -20.52 39.47 -18.90
C THR A 156 -19.66 38.23 -19.05
N PHE A 157 -19.26 37.65 -17.93
CA PHE A 157 -18.64 36.33 -17.86
C PHE A 157 -19.24 35.53 -16.71
N THR A 158 -19.08 34.22 -16.75
CA THR A 158 -19.53 33.31 -15.69
C THR A 158 -18.31 32.67 -15.04
N THR A 159 -18.35 32.56 -13.73
CA THR A 159 -17.31 31.88 -12.94
C THR A 159 -17.65 30.41 -12.75
N ALA A 160 -16.63 29.55 -12.69
CA ALA A 160 -16.76 28.13 -12.44
C ALA A 160 -17.68 27.82 -11.25
N THR A 161 -18.47 26.77 -11.36
CA THR A 161 -18.94 26.07 -10.15
C THR A 161 -17.82 25.22 -9.56
N ASN A 162 -17.89 24.94 -8.26
CA ASN A 162 -16.97 24.00 -7.63
C ASN A 162 -17.21 22.57 -8.14
N GLY A 163 -16.14 21.79 -8.31
CA GLY A 163 -16.18 20.37 -8.65
C GLY A 163 -15.89 20.10 -10.13
N ALA A 164 -16.69 19.25 -10.77
CA ALA A 164 -16.52 18.90 -12.17
C ALA A 164 -16.66 20.12 -13.09
N PHE A 165 -15.83 20.17 -14.12
CA PHE A 165 -15.73 21.31 -15.03
C PHE A 165 -15.28 20.83 -16.41
N SER A 166 -15.37 21.71 -17.41
CA SER A 166 -14.99 21.36 -18.78
C SER A 166 -14.25 22.50 -19.46
N PHE A 167 -13.28 22.21 -20.30
CA PHE A 167 -12.58 23.22 -21.10
C PHE A 167 -12.45 22.80 -22.56
N ALA A 168 -12.35 23.78 -23.46
CA ALA A 168 -12.03 23.53 -24.86
C ALA A 168 -10.51 23.51 -25.04
N LEU A 169 -9.98 22.59 -25.85
CA LEU A 169 -8.58 22.55 -26.26
C LEU A 169 -8.47 22.81 -27.76
N ALA A 170 -7.67 23.81 -28.12
CA ALA A 170 -7.36 24.18 -29.50
C ALA A 170 -5.84 24.25 -29.73
N GLY A 171 -5.36 23.60 -30.79
CA GLY A 171 -3.97 23.69 -31.24
C GLY A 171 -3.86 24.62 -32.45
N ASP A 172 -2.78 25.39 -32.51
CA ASP A 172 -2.32 26.08 -33.72
C ASP A 172 -3.40 26.82 -34.55
N PRO A 173 -4.14 27.79 -33.97
CA PRO A 173 -4.91 28.74 -34.77
C PRO A 173 -4.02 29.46 -35.79
N GLN A 174 -2.82 29.86 -35.37
CA GLN A 174 -1.70 30.34 -36.17
C GLN A 174 -2.11 31.27 -37.31
N ILE A 175 -2.77 32.38 -36.96
CA ILE A 175 -3.34 33.31 -37.93
C ILE A 175 -2.23 33.86 -38.84
N GLY A 176 -2.42 33.70 -40.16
CA GLY A 176 -1.50 34.10 -41.21
C GLY A 176 -0.63 32.96 -41.78
N ALA A 177 -0.65 31.75 -41.20
CA ALA A 177 0.17 30.64 -41.66
C ALA A 177 -0.22 30.09 -43.05
N SER A 178 -1.48 30.27 -43.47
CA SER A 178 -1.88 29.89 -44.84
C SER A 178 -1.36 30.85 -45.92
N GLY A 179 -0.79 31.99 -45.51
CA GLY A 179 -0.51 33.13 -46.36
C GLY A 179 -1.74 34.04 -46.60
N ASN A 180 -2.87 33.75 -45.94
CA ASN A 180 -4.08 34.56 -45.98
C ASN A 180 -4.74 34.65 -44.58
N ALA A 181 -4.39 35.69 -43.83
CA ALA A 181 -4.89 35.90 -42.46
C ALA A 181 -6.42 35.91 -42.38
N ASP A 182 -7.12 36.56 -43.32
CA ASP A 182 -8.59 36.60 -43.33
C ASP A 182 -9.22 35.20 -43.43
N SER A 183 -8.58 34.28 -44.16
CA SER A 183 -9.04 32.89 -44.28
C SER A 183 -8.79 32.11 -42.99
N ASP A 184 -7.67 32.37 -42.33
CA ASP A 184 -7.31 31.73 -41.07
C ASP A 184 -8.26 32.22 -39.96
N THR A 185 -8.55 33.52 -39.93
CA THR A 185 -9.54 34.12 -39.03
C THR A 185 -10.94 33.56 -39.25
N GLN A 186 -11.41 33.39 -40.49
CA GLN A 186 -12.71 32.74 -40.75
C GLN A 186 -12.75 31.28 -40.26
N GLY A 187 -11.63 30.57 -40.37
CA GLY A 187 -11.52 29.22 -39.84
C GLY A 187 -11.54 29.19 -38.31
N TRP A 188 -10.88 30.17 -37.69
CA TRP A 188 -10.85 30.34 -36.25
C TRP A 188 -12.21 30.77 -35.67
N ASP A 189 -12.87 31.74 -36.31
CA ASP A 189 -14.24 32.19 -36.03
C ASP A 189 -15.22 31.01 -35.99
N LYS A 190 -15.13 30.12 -36.99
CA LYS A 190 -15.95 28.91 -37.02
C LYS A 190 -15.71 28.01 -35.80
N THR A 191 -14.47 27.87 -35.36
CA THR A 191 -14.12 27.04 -34.20
C THR A 191 -14.59 27.67 -32.89
N LEU A 192 -14.43 28.98 -32.72
CA LEU A 192 -14.98 29.71 -31.57
C LEU A 192 -16.51 29.64 -31.53
N GLY A 193 -17.18 29.83 -32.66
CA GLY A 193 -18.63 29.68 -32.76
C GLY A 193 -19.10 28.25 -32.42
N ILE A 194 -18.33 27.21 -32.76
CA ILE A 194 -18.61 25.84 -32.30
C ILE A 194 -18.51 25.75 -30.78
N ILE A 195 -17.48 26.32 -30.17
CA ILE A 195 -17.32 26.28 -28.71
C ILE A 195 -18.48 27.02 -28.02
N ALA A 196 -18.92 28.15 -28.57
CA ALA A 196 -19.97 28.97 -27.98
C ALA A 196 -21.39 28.41 -28.18
N ASP A 197 -21.69 27.87 -29.37
CA ASP A 197 -23.07 27.58 -29.78
C ASP A 197 -23.41 26.08 -29.85
N SER A 198 -22.40 25.19 -29.81
CA SER A 198 -22.63 23.75 -29.94
C SER A 198 -23.03 23.12 -28.61
N THR A 199 -24.07 22.29 -28.64
CA THR A 199 -24.48 21.49 -27.47
C THR A 199 -23.38 20.56 -26.95
N GLN A 200 -22.43 20.19 -27.80
CA GLN A 200 -21.27 19.39 -27.41
C GLN A 200 -20.32 20.18 -26.49
N PHE A 201 -20.30 21.51 -26.58
CA PHE A 201 -19.46 22.42 -25.81
C PHE A 201 -20.23 23.19 -24.72
N ASP A 202 -21.51 22.85 -24.49
CA ASP A 202 -22.32 23.44 -23.41
C ASP A 202 -21.59 23.36 -22.06
N GLY A 203 -21.51 24.50 -21.37
CA GLY A 203 -20.88 24.59 -20.05
C GLY A 203 -19.35 24.53 -20.05
N VAL A 204 -18.69 24.72 -21.20
CA VAL A 204 -17.25 24.95 -21.24
C VAL A 204 -16.90 26.23 -20.49
N ASP A 205 -15.96 26.09 -19.56
CA ASP A 205 -15.53 27.11 -18.62
C ASP A 205 -14.48 28.06 -19.20
N PHE A 206 -13.55 27.52 -19.99
CA PHE A 206 -12.47 28.27 -20.61
C PHE A 206 -11.93 27.55 -21.86
N LEU A 207 -11.17 28.30 -22.67
CA LEU A 207 -10.40 27.79 -23.81
C LEU A 207 -8.92 27.67 -23.44
N LEU A 208 -8.34 26.48 -23.59
CA LEU A 208 -6.90 26.24 -23.55
C LEU A 208 -6.35 26.24 -24.98
N SER A 209 -5.51 27.22 -25.32
CA SER A 209 -4.82 27.30 -26.61
C SER A 209 -3.38 26.82 -26.48
N ALA A 210 -3.04 25.71 -27.16
CA ALA A 210 -1.73 25.06 -27.08
C ALA A 210 -0.61 25.75 -27.89
N GLY A 211 -0.69 27.06 -28.07
CA GLY A 211 0.32 27.90 -28.72
C GLY A 211 0.13 28.12 -30.22
N ASP A 212 1.01 28.97 -30.75
CA ASP A 212 0.96 29.50 -32.11
C ASP A 212 -0.38 30.19 -32.37
N GLN A 213 -0.68 31.25 -31.61
CA GLN A 213 -1.89 32.05 -31.86
C GLN A 213 -1.74 32.81 -33.19
N VAL A 214 -0.56 33.37 -33.45
CA VAL A 214 -0.23 34.10 -34.67
C VAL A 214 0.93 33.46 -35.41
N ASN A 215 1.06 33.72 -36.72
CA ASN A 215 2.19 33.23 -37.50
C ASN A 215 3.44 34.11 -37.38
N THR A 216 3.29 35.41 -37.10
CA THR A 216 4.38 36.38 -36.96
C THR A 216 4.26 37.05 -35.60
N ALA A 217 5.20 36.76 -34.70
CA ALA A 217 5.16 37.16 -33.29
C ALA A 217 4.76 38.61 -32.96
N SER A 218 5.06 39.57 -33.85
CA SER A 218 4.80 41.01 -33.64
C SER A 218 3.70 41.59 -34.55
N ASN A 219 2.97 40.75 -35.27
CA ASN A 219 1.98 41.21 -36.24
C ASN A 219 0.61 41.42 -35.58
N GLU A 220 0.24 42.68 -35.37
CA GLU A 220 -1.03 43.06 -34.73
C GLU A 220 -2.26 42.74 -35.59
N ASP A 221 -2.15 42.72 -36.93
CA ASP A 221 -3.29 42.30 -37.77
C ASP A 221 -3.61 40.81 -37.56
N GLN A 222 -2.60 39.99 -37.29
CA GLN A 222 -2.79 38.57 -36.97
C GLN A 222 -3.35 38.38 -35.56
N TYR A 223 -2.93 39.20 -34.60
CA TYR A 223 -3.54 39.20 -33.26
C TYR A 223 -5.00 39.66 -33.29
N ASN A 224 -5.32 40.73 -34.04
CA ASN A 224 -6.70 41.13 -34.29
C ASN A 224 -7.51 39.97 -34.86
N GLY A 225 -6.97 39.26 -35.84
CA GLY A 225 -7.60 38.07 -36.42
C GLY A 225 -7.73 36.85 -35.48
N TYR A 226 -7.11 36.88 -34.30
CA TYR A 226 -7.26 35.88 -33.25
C TYR A 226 -8.17 36.36 -32.10
N LEU A 227 -8.12 37.65 -31.76
CA LEU A 227 -8.74 38.25 -30.58
C LEU A 227 -10.11 38.91 -30.84
N ASP A 228 -10.36 39.43 -32.05
CA ASP A 228 -11.55 40.22 -32.39
C ASP A 228 -12.78 39.33 -32.66
N HIS A 229 -13.23 38.63 -31.62
CA HIS A 229 -14.37 37.72 -31.64
C HIS A 229 -15.24 37.93 -30.39
N ASP A 230 -16.56 38.05 -30.57
CA ASP A 230 -17.51 38.32 -29.47
C ASP A 230 -17.47 37.21 -28.41
N GLU A 231 -17.19 35.97 -28.81
CA GLU A 231 -17.08 34.81 -27.93
C GLU A 231 -16.01 35.01 -26.84
N LEU A 232 -14.86 35.59 -27.20
CA LEU A 232 -13.71 35.80 -26.30
C LEU A 232 -13.93 36.91 -25.27
N LEU A 233 -15.00 37.70 -25.43
CA LEU A 233 -15.41 38.70 -24.44
C LEU A 233 -16.05 38.06 -23.20
N SER A 234 -16.45 36.80 -23.29
CA SER A 234 -17.12 36.06 -22.21
C SER A 234 -16.45 34.74 -21.87
N LEU A 235 -15.73 34.12 -22.81
CA LEU A 235 -14.98 32.88 -22.64
C LEU A 235 -13.53 33.19 -22.25
N PRO A 236 -13.09 32.89 -21.02
CA PRO A 236 -11.70 33.05 -20.62
C PRO A 236 -10.77 32.15 -21.43
N VAL A 237 -9.55 32.62 -21.66
CA VAL A 237 -8.51 31.87 -22.38
C VAL A 237 -7.28 31.62 -21.51
N ALA A 238 -6.77 30.41 -21.56
CA ALA A 238 -5.44 30.02 -21.09
C ALA A 238 -4.58 29.73 -22.32
N THR A 239 -3.55 30.54 -22.56
CA THR A 239 -2.68 30.42 -23.74
C THR A 239 -1.32 29.85 -23.36
N VAL A 240 -0.68 29.13 -24.27
CA VAL A 240 0.73 28.72 -24.18
C VAL A 240 1.53 29.45 -25.25
N VAL A 241 2.81 29.75 -24.99
CA VAL A 241 3.69 30.39 -25.98
C VAL A 241 4.12 29.37 -27.03
N GLY A 242 3.74 29.59 -28.29
CA GLY A 242 4.24 28.85 -29.45
C GLY A 242 5.54 29.40 -30.02
N ASN A 243 6.14 28.68 -30.96
CA ASN A 243 7.39 29.12 -31.57
C ASN A 243 7.21 30.30 -32.52
N HIS A 244 5.98 30.53 -33.00
CA HIS A 244 5.64 31.72 -33.77
C HIS A 244 5.28 32.93 -32.90
N ASP A 245 5.02 32.73 -31.61
CA ASP A 245 4.73 33.81 -30.65
C ASP A 245 6.01 34.30 -29.94
N SER A 246 6.98 33.40 -29.71
CA SER A 246 8.07 33.55 -28.74
C SER A 246 9.08 34.68 -28.94
N SER A 247 9.13 35.27 -30.13
CA SER A 247 10.20 36.23 -30.51
C SER A 247 9.87 37.69 -30.24
N SER A 248 8.67 38.00 -29.73
CA SER A 248 8.17 39.35 -29.46
C SER A 248 7.47 39.44 -28.10
N ASN A 249 7.51 40.62 -27.48
CA ASN A 249 6.72 40.93 -26.28
C ASN A 249 5.24 41.19 -26.59
N ALA A 250 4.83 41.17 -27.86
CA ALA A 250 3.43 41.35 -28.23
C ALA A 250 2.53 40.27 -27.59
N TYR A 251 3.02 39.04 -27.44
CA TYR A 251 2.28 37.99 -26.73
C TYR A 251 1.94 38.39 -25.30
N ASP A 252 2.96 38.74 -24.51
CA ASP A 252 2.82 39.17 -23.11
C ASP A 252 1.93 40.42 -22.99
N GLN A 253 1.91 41.29 -24.00
CA GLN A 253 1.03 42.46 -24.02
C GLN A 253 -0.45 42.11 -24.25
N HIS A 254 -0.75 40.98 -24.91
CA HIS A 254 -2.10 40.52 -25.21
C HIS A 254 -2.66 39.56 -24.16
N PHE A 255 -1.81 38.76 -23.52
CA PHE A 255 -2.22 37.69 -22.60
C PHE A 255 -1.74 37.96 -21.17
N ASN A 256 -2.67 38.25 -20.26
CA ASN A 256 -2.37 38.40 -18.83
C ASN A 256 -2.52 37.04 -18.13
N VAL A 257 -1.42 36.29 -18.02
CA VAL A 257 -1.42 34.94 -17.44
C VAL A 257 -1.17 34.95 -15.93
N PRO A 258 -1.76 34.04 -15.15
CA PRO A 258 -1.60 34.01 -13.69
C PRO A 258 -0.33 33.28 -13.26
N ASN A 259 0.26 33.70 -12.13
CA ASN A 259 1.44 33.07 -11.51
C ASN A 259 2.60 32.82 -12.49
N GLU A 260 2.84 33.76 -13.39
CA GLU A 260 3.98 33.69 -14.31
C GLU A 260 5.32 33.75 -13.55
N SER A 261 6.26 32.93 -13.98
CA SER A 261 7.58 32.80 -13.39
C SER A 261 8.67 33.47 -14.22
N GLU A 262 9.81 33.76 -13.59
CA GLU A 262 11.03 34.19 -14.29
C GLU A 262 11.81 33.00 -14.90
N LEU A 263 11.23 31.80 -14.95
CA LEU A 263 11.82 30.57 -15.47
C LEU A 263 11.21 30.22 -16.84
N GLY A 264 11.98 29.56 -17.72
CA GLY A 264 11.49 29.20 -19.04
C GLY A 264 11.30 30.40 -19.99
N VAL A 265 11.87 31.56 -19.66
CA VAL A 265 11.55 32.84 -20.29
C VAL A 265 12.07 32.99 -21.71
N THR A 266 11.24 33.55 -22.59
CA THR A 266 11.62 34.16 -23.87
C THR A 266 11.18 35.62 -23.94
N ASN A 267 11.16 36.23 -25.13
CA ASN A 267 10.62 37.58 -25.30
C ASN A 267 9.09 37.63 -25.08
N ALA A 268 8.42 36.49 -25.01
CA ALA A 268 6.96 36.36 -24.91
C ALA A 268 6.48 35.95 -23.51
N GLY A 269 7.36 35.98 -22.49
CA GLY A 269 7.02 35.53 -21.14
C GLY A 269 7.67 34.19 -20.76
N GLY A 270 7.35 33.71 -19.55
CA GLY A 270 7.89 32.50 -18.93
C GLY A 270 6.87 31.38 -18.75
N ASP A 271 7.23 30.40 -17.93
CA ASP A 271 6.31 29.35 -17.48
C ASP A 271 5.30 29.93 -16.48
N TYR A 272 4.05 29.47 -16.48
CA TYR A 272 3.01 29.91 -15.56
C TYR A 272 2.07 28.78 -15.14
N TRP A 273 1.33 28.96 -14.05
CA TRP A 273 0.41 27.94 -13.56
C TRP A 273 -0.87 28.51 -12.96
N PHE A 274 -1.91 27.71 -12.93
CA PHE A 274 -3.15 28.01 -12.22
C PHE A 274 -3.82 26.73 -11.73
N VAL A 275 -4.72 26.88 -10.76
CA VAL A 275 -5.56 25.78 -10.29
C VAL A 275 -7.00 26.09 -10.65
N TYR A 276 -7.61 25.23 -11.46
CA TYR A 276 -9.04 25.31 -11.75
C TYR A 276 -9.74 24.16 -11.03
N ASN A 277 -10.63 24.48 -10.09
CA ASN A 277 -11.17 23.50 -9.14
C ASN A 277 -10.06 22.68 -8.45
N ASN A 278 -10.01 21.37 -8.70
CA ASN A 278 -9.03 20.45 -8.12
C ASN A 278 -7.93 20.05 -9.13
N THR A 279 -7.75 20.81 -10.22
CA THR A 279 -6.79 20.48 -11.27
C THR A 279 -5.73 21.56 -11.37
N LEU A 280 -4.46 21.16 -11.25
CA LEU A 280 -3.31 22.01 -11.50
C LEU A 280 -2.95 22.00 -12.98
N PHE A 281 -2.94 23.18 -13.60
CA PHE A 281 -2.45 23.40 -14.95
C PHE A 281 -1.07 24.06 -14.91
N LEU A 282 -0.12 23.42 -15.59
CA LEU A 282 1.28 23.84 -15.71
C LEU A 282 1.55 24.18 -17.18
N ALA A 283 1.62 25.47 -17.51
CA ALA A 283 1.89 25.94 -18.86
C ALA A 283 3.38 26.24 -19.02
N LEU A 284 4.07 25.48 -19.87
CA LEU A 284 5.51 25.67 -20.10
C LEU A 284 5.75 26.43 -21.40
N ASN A 285 6.59 27.47 -21.33
CA ASN A 285 7.17 28.09 -22.50
C ASN A 285 8.29 27.21 -23.06
N SER A 286 7.87 26.20 -23.81
CA SER A 286 8.75 25.27 -24.52
C SER A 286 9.54 25.90 -25.67
N ASN A 287 9.78 27.21 -25.69
CA ASN A 287 10.82 27.81 -26.53
C ASN A 287 12.13 27.93 -25.77
N SER A 288 12.10 28.01 -24.44
CA SER A 288 13.27 27.75 -23.62
C SER A 288 13.62 26.26 -23.67
N MET A 289 14.89 25.94 -23.95
CA MET A 289 15.38 24.55 -23.94
C MET A 289 15.85 24.10 -22.54
N SER A 290 15.61 24.92 -21.50
CA SER A 290 16.13 24.68 -20.15
C SER A 290 15.23 23.73 -19.36
N THR A 291 15.49 22.42 -19.48
CA THR A 291 14.82 21.38 -18.66
C THR A 291 14.93 21.64 -17.16
N ALA A 292 16.06 22.19 -16.70
CA ALA A 292 16.27 22.48 -15.29
C ALA A 292 15.35 23.60 -14.77
N GLU A 293 15.11 24.63 -15.59
CA GLU A 293 14.19 25.71 -15.23
C GLU A 293 12.75 25.20 -15.21
N HIS A 294 12.31 24.47 -16.24
CA HIS A 294 10.97 23.88 -16.28
C HIS A 294 10.72 22.93 -15.10
N LYS A 295 11.71 22.10 -14.74
CA LYS A 295 11.62 21.21 -13.56
C LYS A 295 11.46 22.01 -12.27
N ALA A 296 12.30 23.01 -12.05
CA ALA A 296 12.25 23.85 -10.85
C ALA A 296 10.91 24.60 -10.73
N PHE A 297 10.41 25.11 -11.86
CA PHE A 297 9.09 25.74 -11.94
C PHE A 297 7.98 24.76 -11.55
N MET A 298 7.92 23.56 -12.14
CA MET A 298 6.88 22.58 -11.85
C MET A 298 6.94 22.09 -10.40
N GLU A 299 8.14 21.84 -9.86
CA GLU A 299 8.32 21.47 -8.44
C GLU A 299 7.76 22.56 -7.50
N GLN A 300 8.02 23.83 -7.81
CA GLN A 300 7.49 24.95 -7.04
C GLN A 300 5.97 25.04 -7.16
N ALA A 301 5.43 25.01 -8.39
CA ALA A 301 4.00 25.11 -8.65
C ALA A 301 3.21 23.96 -7.99
N ILE A 302 3.70 22.73 -8.07
CA ILE A 302 3.09 21.55 -7.42
C ILE A 302 3.09 21.73 -5.89
N ALA A 303 4.18 22.22 -5.31
CA ALA A 303 4.24 22.47 -3.87
C ALA A 303 3.28 23.59 -3.41
N GLU A 304 3.09 24.62 -4.23
CA GLU A 304 2.19 25.76 -3.93
C GLU A 304 0.71 25.44 -4.17
N ALA A 305 0.39 24.63 -5.18
CA ALA A 305 -0.98 24.22 -5.49
C ALA A 305 -1.63 23.40 -4.37
N GLY A 306 -0.84 22.62 -3.63
CA GLY A 306 -1.31 21.75 -2.56
C GLY A 306 -1.92 20.45 -3.06
N ASP A 307 -2.98 20.00 -2.42
CA ASP A 307 -3.66 18.75 -2.76
C ASP A 307 -4.57 18.97 -3.98
N VAL A 308 -4.27 18.27 -5.08
CA VAL A 308 -4.98 18.36 -6.35
C VAL A 308 -5.24 16.96 -6.87
N ASP A 309 -6.37 16.79 -7.56
CA ASP A 309 -6.72 15.53 -8.18
C ASP A 309 -5.84 15.34 -9.43
N TRP A 310 -5.79 16.33 -10.33
CA TRP A 310 -5.13 16.19 -11.62
C TRP A 310 -3.98 17.18 -11.80
N LYS A 311 -2.88 16.72 -12.41
CA LYS A 311 -1.77 17.56 -12.89
C LYS A 311 -1.70 17.51 -14.41
N VAL A 312 -1.99 18.64 -15.05
CA VAL A 312 -2.00 18.79 -16.51
C VAL A 312 -0.87 19.70 -16.92
N VAL A 313 0.05 19.20 -17.72
CA VAL A 313 1.09 20.02 -18.36
C VAL A 313 0.62 20.40 -19.77
N THR A 314 0.78 21.66 -20.14
CA THR A 314 0.53 22.13 -21.51
C THR A 314 1.76 22.86 -22.04
N PHE A 315 2.25 22.47 -23.21
CA PHE A 315 3.33 23.19 -23.89
C PHE A 315 3.24 23.00 -25.40
N HIS A 316 3.80 23.92 -26.18
CA HIS A 316 3.54 23.96 -27.61
C HIS A 316 4.11 22.77 -28.41
N HIS A 317 5.40 22.50 -28.30
CA HIS A 317 6.11 21.56 -29.19
C HIS A 317 5.67 20.09 -28.98
N SER A 318 5.11 19.45 -30.02
CA SER A 318 4.69 18.04 -29.96
C SER A 318 5.89 17.09 -29.79
N VAL A 319 6.16 16.66 -28.55
CA VAL A 319 7.21 15.66 -28.31
C VAL A 319 6.84 14.29 -28.86
N TYR A 320 5.58 13.99 -29.15
CA TYR A 320 5.13 12.73 -29.78
C TYR A 320 4.43 12.96 -31.12
N SER A 321 5.10 13.68 -32.01
CA SER A 321 4.67 13.92 -33.40
C SER A 321 4.65 12.65 -34.26
N VAL A 322 3.79 12.60 -35.28
CA VAL A 322 3.81 11.56 -36.34
C VAL A 322 4.00 12.14 -37.74
N ALA A 323 4.07 13.48 -37.85
CA ALA A 323 4.25 14.20 -39.10
C ALA A 323 5.70 14.70 -39.25
N SER A 324 5.91 15.89 -39.80
CA SER A 324 7.25 16.37 -40.18
C SER A 324 8.21 16.51 -39.00
N HIS A 325 7.71 16.84 -37.81
CA HIS A 325 8.56 17.14 -36.65
C HIS A 325 8.95 15.91 -35.80
N ALA A 326 8.50 14.71 -36.18
CA ALA A 326 8.69 13.48 -35.40
C ALA A 326 10.16 13.10 -35.13
N VAL A 327 11.08 13.59 -35.98
CA VAL A 327 12.52 13.29 -35.93
C VAL A 327 13.40 14.53 -35.86
N ASP A 328 12.80 15.71 -35.63
CA ASP A 328 13.56 16.95 -35.48
C ASP A 328 14.39 16.92 -34.19
N GLY A 329 15.62 17.42 -34.26
CA GLY A 329 16.60 17.24 -33.19
C GLY A 329 16.20 17.91 -31.88
N ASP A 330 15.57 19.08 -31.94
CA ASP A 330 15.04 19.80 -30.79
C ASP A 330 13.81 19.11 -30.19
N ILE A 331 12.94 18.52 -31.01
CA ILE A 331 11.80 17.71 -30.54
C ILE A 331 12.29 16.46 -29.82
N LEU A 332 13.25 15.74 -30.39
CA LEU A 332 13.86 14.58 -29.73
C LEU A 332 14.56 14.96 -28.43
N GLN A 333 15.27 16.09 -28.40
CA GLN A 333 15.90 16.59 -27.17
C GLN A 333 14.85 16.91 -26.09
N ARG A 334 13.73 17.57 -26.45
CA ARG A 334 12.64 17.84 -25.50
C ARG A 334 12.00 16.54 -25.00
N ARG A 335 11.74 15.58 -25.89
CA ARG A 335 11.20 14.26 -25.52
C ARG A 335 12.13 13.58 -24.50
N GLU A 336 13.42 13.47 -24.81
CA GLU A 336 14.39 12.78 -23.96
C GLU A 336 14.62 13.47 -22.61
N ALA A 337 14.45 14.80 -22.54
CA ALA A 337 14.76 15.57 -21.34
C ALA A 337 13.54 15.88 -20.46
N LEU A 338 12.36 16.17 -21.04
CA LEU A 338 11.17 16.56 -20.29
C LEU A 338 10.31 15.38 -19.86
N VAL A 339 10.20 14.32 -20.68
CA VAL A 339 9.35 13.17 -20.35
C VAL A 339 9.76 12.50 -19.03
N PRO A 340 11.06 12.27 -18.74
CA PRO A 340 11.46 11.74 -17.42
C PRO A 340 11.13 12.68 -16.26
N VAL A 341 11.10 14.01 -16.50
CA VAL A 341 10.70 14.97 -15.47
C VAL A 341 9.20 14.88 -15.19
N PHE A 342 8.37 14.70 -16.23
CA PHE A 342 6.93 14.53 -16.06
C PHE A 342 6.60 13.24 -15.31
N GLU A 343 7.36 12.17 -15.56
CA GLU A 343 7.29 10.90 -14.81
C GLU A 343 7.68 11.09 -13.34
N ASP A 344 8.83 11.72 -13.07
CA ASP A 344 9.30 12.02 -11.71
C ASP A 344 8.27 12.84 -10.89
N LEU A 345 7.52 13.71 -11.56
CA LEU A 345 6.56 14.64 -10.94
C LEU A 345 5.11 14.12 -10.97
N ASP A 346 4.91 12.90 -11.46
CA ASP A 346 3.60 12.23 -11.47
C ASP A 346 2.54 13.09 -12.19
N ILE A 347 2.88 13.55 -13.40
CA ILE A 347 1.99 14.29 -14.29
C ILE A 347 1.01 13.32 -14.96
N ASP A 348 -0.28 13.65 -15.00
CA ASP A 348 -1.30 12.75 -15.56
C ASP A 348 -1.43 12.89 -17.09
N VAL A 349 -1.49 14.14 -17.56
CA VAL A 349 -1.83 14.47 -18.95
C VAL A 349 -0.93 15.59 -19.45
N VAL A 350 -0.46 15.44 -20.69
CA VAL A 350 0.33 16.43 -21.42
C VAL A 350 -0.39 16.83 -22.71
N LEU A 351 -0.70 18.11 -22.85
CA LEU A 351 -1.42 18.69 -23.99
C LEU A 351 -0.48 19.56 -24.84
N MET A 352 -0.48 19.38 -26.16
CA MET A 352 0.47 20.01 -27.09
C MET A 352 -0.17 20.44 -28.41
N GLY A 353 0.57 21.19 -29.24
CA GLY A 353 0.21 21.61 -30.60
C GLY A 353 1.36 21.37 -31.59
N HIS A 354 1.76 22.40 -32.34
CA HIS A 354 2.95 22.52 -33.20
C HIS A 354 2.96 21.69 -34.48
N ASP A 355 2.48 20.44 -34.45
CA ASP A 355 2.65 19.50 -35.57
C ASP A 355 1.46 19.48 -36.53
N HIS A 356 0.42 20.29 -36.29
CA HIS A 356 -0.75 20.42 -37.17
C HIS A 356 -1.27 19.05 -37.64
N VAL A 357 -1.37 18.12 -36.70
CA VAL A 357 -1.89 16.75 -36.84
C VAL A 357 -2.41 16.32 -35.48
N TYR A 358 -3.53 15.60 -35.44
CA TYR A 358 -4.00 15.05 -34.19
C TYR A 358 -3.22 13.78 -33.87
N VAL A 359 -2.67 13.68 -32.65
CA VAL A 359 -2.06 12.46 -32.13
C VAL A 359 -2.48 12.28 -30.68
N ARG A 360 -2.96 11.08 -30.35
CA ARG A 360 -3.06 10.60 -28.98
C ARG A 360 -2.13 9.40 -28.81
N THR A 361 -1.30 9.44 -27.78
CA THR A 361 -0.45 8.29 -27.46
C THR A 361 -1.21 7.18 -26.73
N TYR A 362 -0.63 5.99 -26.65
CA TYR A 362 -0.95 5.10 -25.52
C TYR A 362 -0.53 5.78 -24.20
N MET A 363 -0.93 5.26 -23.04
CA MET A 363 -0.28 5.67 -21.79
C MET A 363 1.22 5.39 -21.88
N MET A 364 2.04 6.34 -21.46
CA MET A 364 3.50 6.28 -21.60
C MET A 364 4.16 6.08 -20.24
N ASP A 365 4.86 4.97 -20.07
CA ASP A 365 5.78 4.72 -18.94
C ASP A 365 7.15 5.30 -19.29
N GLY A 366 7.36 6.55 -18.89
CA GLY A 366 8.44 7.39 -19.39
C GLY A 366 8.44 7.45 -20.93
N LEU A 367 9.51 6.98 -21.56
CA LEU A 367 9.63 6.94 -23.03
C LEU A 367 8.99 5.70 -23.68
N THR A 368 8.45 4.77 -22.89
CA THR A 368 7.95 3.48 -23.36
C THR A 368 6.42 3.48 -23.43
N PRO A 369 5.80 3.17 -24.58
CA PRO A 369 4.35 3.06 -24.65
C PRO A 369 3.85 1.78 -23.99
N ILE A 370 2.80 1.90 -23.18
CA ILE A 370 2.05 0.78 -22.62
C ILE A 370 0.97 0.41 -23.65
N THR A 371 1.32 -0.48 -24.58
CA THR A 371 0.40 -0.91 -25.65
C THR A 371 -0.56 -2.02 -25.23
N GLU A 372 -0.28 -2.70 -24.12
CA GLU A 372 -1.12 -3.76 -23.55
C GLU A 372 -1.23 -3.56 -22.04
N SER A 373 -2.45 -3.56 -21.49
CA SER A 373 -2.71 -3.46 -20.06
C SER A 373 -4.07 -4.08 -19.73
N ASP A 374 -4.18 -4.73 -18.57
CA ASP A 374 -5.47 -5.20 -18.04
C ASP A 374 -6.33 -4.06 -17.47
N LYS A 375 -5.77 -2.85 -17.35
CA LYS A 375 -6.45 -1.61 -16.99
C LYS A 375 -7.15 -0.92 -18.17
N TYR A 376 -6.81 -1.30 -19.40
CA TYR A 376 -7.44 -0.75 -20.59
C TYR A 376 -8.82 -1.36 -20.83
N THR A 377 -9.74 -0.52 -21.29
CA THR A 377 -10.97 -0.96 -21.95
C THR A 377 -10.86 -0.65 -23.42
N ASP A 378 -11.05 -1.69 -24.23
CA ASP A 378 -11.16 -1.68 -25.70
C ASP A 378 -12.53 -2.31 -26.03
N GLN A 379 -13.53 -1.45 -26.28
CA GLN A 379 -14.91 -1.87 -26.48
C GLN A 379 -15.13 -2.47 -27.87
N ASP A 380 -14.43 -1.94 -28.86
CA ASP A 380 -14.58 -2.33 -30.27
C ASP A 380 -13.69 -3.53 -30.64
N GLY A 381 -12.70 -3.86 -29.80
CA GLY A 381 -11.78 -4.98 -29.97
C GLY A 381 -10.76 -4.78 -31.10
N ASP A 382 -10.47 -3.51 -31.44
CA ASP A 382 -9.56 -3.13 -32.53
C ASP A 382 -8.11 -2.93 -32.06
N GLY A 383 -7.86 -3.07 -30.76
CA GLY A 383 -6.57 -2.89 -30.11
C GLY A 383 -6.28 -1.44 -29.70
N ILE A 384 -7.22 -0.51 -29.87
CA ILE A 384 -7.08 0.90 -29.48
C ILE A 384 -7.94 1.14 -28.24
N PRO A 385 -7.36 1.43 -27.07
CA PRO A 385 -8.16 1.65 -25.87
C PRO A 385 -8.95 2.96 -25.96
N GLU A 386 -10.22 2.94 -25.58
CA GLU A 386 -11.08 4.13 -25.41
C GLU A 386 -11.08 4.64 -23.96
N SER A 387 -10.64 3.81 -23.00
CA SER A 387 -10.41 4.28 -21.64
C SER A 387 -9.38 3.44 -20.89
N VAL A 388 -8.90 3.98 -19.77
CA VAL A 388 -8.02 3.31 -18.82
C VAL A 388 -8.45 3.64 -17.40
N THR A 389 -8.42 2.67 -16.49
CA THR A 389 -8.74 2.89 -15.06
C THR A 389 -7.49 2.80 -14.20
N ASN A 390 -7.21 3.83 -13.40
CA ASN A 390 -6.03 3.95 -12.56
C ASN A 390 -4.73 3.64 -13.34
N PRO A 391 -4.48 4.32 -14.47
CA PRO A 391 -3.38 3.97 -15.36
C PRO A 391 -2.03 4.04 -14.66
N ASP A 392 -1.08 3.28 -15.20
CA ASP A 392 0.33 3.60 -15.04
C ASP A 392 0.74 4.50 -16.21
N GLY A 393 1.65 5.44 -15.97
CA GLY A 393 2.17 6.33 -17.00
C GLY A 393 1.28 7.53 -17.35
N ILE A 394 1.69 8.26 -18.39
CA ILE A 394 1.20 9.61 -18.72
C ILE A 394 0.53 9.62 -20.10
N LEU A 395 -0.59 10.32 -20.25
CA LEU A 395 -1.24 10.53 -21.54
C LEU A 395 -0.66 11.75 -22.26
N TYR A 396 -0.30 11.63 -23.54
CA TYR A 396 0.11 12.75 -24.37
C TYR A 396 -0.87 12.95 -25.52
N VAL A 397 -1.33 14.19 -25.71
CA VAL A 397 -2.21 14.57 -26.81
C VAL A 397 -1.65 15.79 -27.54
N THR A 398 -1.47 15.64 -28.85
CA THR A 398 -1.17 16.74 -29.78
C THR A 398 -2.45 17.14 -30.48
N ALA A 399 -2.88 18.38 -30.25
CA ALA A 399 -4.00 18.98 -30.95
C ALA A 399 -3.62 19.31 -32.40
N ASN A 400 -4.57 19.12 -33.32
CA ASN A 400 -4.44 19.55 -34.71
C ASN A 400 -4.73 21.05 -34.82
N SER A 401 -4.50 21.63 -36.01
CA SER A 401 -4.86 23.03 -36.29
C SER A 401 -6.34 23.29 -36.06
N ALA A 402 -6.65 24.34 -35.30
CA ALA A 402 -8.01 24.73 -34.95
C ALA A 402 -8.62 25.72 -35.95
N SER A 403 -7.81 26.48 -36.68
CA SER A 403 -8.29 27.38 -37.76
C SER A 403 -8.26 26.72 -39.14
N GLY A 404 -7.42 25.70 -39.32
CA GLY A 404 -7.12 25.14 -40.64
C GLY A 404 -6.13 25.95 -41.46
N SER A 405 -5.36 26.83 -40.81
CA SER A 405 -4.31 27.63 -41.43
C SER A 405 -3.23 26.78 -42.09
N LYS A 406 -2.91 25.62 -41.50
CA LYS A 406 -1.87 24.69 -41.98
C LYS A 406 -2.14 23.25 -41.48
N PHE A 407 -1.67 22.25 -42.25
CA PHE A 407 -1.81 20.81 -41.95
C PHE A 407 -0.59 20.03 -42.42
N TYR A 408 -0.06 19.13 -41.60
CA TYR A 408 1.07 18.27 -41.96
C TYR A 408 0.68 16.84 -42.28
N THR A 409 1.39 16.23 -43.24
CA THR A 409 1.14 14.86 -43.67
C THR A 409 1.74 13.87 -42.68
N ILE A 410 0.93 12.92 -42.20
CA ILE A 410 1.40 11.77 -41.41
C ILE A 410 2.46 11.00 -42.21
N GLN A 411 3.60 10.75 -41.59
CA GLN A 411 4.68 10.00 -42.23
C GLN A 411 4.32 8.52 -42.38
N SER A 412 4.93 7.83 -43.35
CA SER A 412 4.73 6.37 -43.51
C SER A 412 5.38 5.53 -42.40
N THR A 413 6.26 6.14 -41.60
CA THR A 413 6.90 5.50 -40.45
C THR A 413 5.84 5.20 -39.40
N LYS A 414 5.79 3.95 -38.92
CA LYS A 414 4.96 3.60 -37.77
C LYS A 414 5.68 4.05 -36.50
N TYR A 415 5.02 4.88 -35.72
CA TYR A 415 5.50 5.30 -34.40
C TYR A 415 4.72 4.54 -33.32
N GLU A 416 5.41 3.68 -32.57
CA GLU A 416 4.78 2.75 -31.60
C GLU A 416 4.06 3.46 -30.44
N TYR A 417 4.40 4.74 -30.16
CA TYR A 417 3.70 5.52 -29.15
C TYR A 417 2.29 5.97 -29.58
N SER A 418 2.01 6.06 -30.87
CA SER A 418 0.75 6.60 -31.38
C SER A 418 -0.36 5.56 -31.28
N ALA A 419 -1.35 5.80 -30.41
CA ALA A 419 -2.58 5.00 -30.35
C ALA A 419 -3.57 5.45 -31.44
N VAL A 420 -3.80 6.76 -31.53
CA VAL A 420 -4.65 7.37 -32.56
C VAL A 420 -3.91 8.51 -33.22
N GLN A 421 -4.02 8.60 -34.55
CA GLN A 421 -3.51 9.71 -35.34
C GLN A 421 -4.55 10.10 -36.40
N ASN A 422 -4.77 11.39 -36.61
CA ASN A 422 -5.71 11.88 -37.62
C ASN A 422 -5.16 13.10 -38.35
N GLN A 423 -5.17 13.04 -39.68
CA GLN A 423 -5.05 14.22 -40.53
C GLN A 423 -5.90 14.09 -41.79
N GLU A 424 -7.12 14.60 -41.70
CA GLU A 424 -8.05 14.66 -42.83
C GLU A 424 -8.06 16.01 -43.53
N ARG A 425 -7.18 16.93 -43.12
CA ARG A 425 -7.12 18.34 -43.54
C ARG A 425 -8.40 19.09 -43.17
N VAL A 426 -8.95 18.71 -42.02
CA VAL A 426 -10.12 19.32 -41.39
C VAL A 426 -9.66 19.83 -40.02
N PRO A 427 -9.97 21.08 -39.65
CA PRO A 427 -9.61 21.59 -38.33
C PRO A 427 -10.25 20.77 -37.22
N ASN A 428 -9.59 20.67 -36.07
CA ASN A 428 -10.13 20.00 -34.90
C ASN A 428 -10.21 20.94 -33.70
N VAL A 429 -11.15 20.63 -32.81
CA VAL A 429 -11.27 21.22 -31.48
C VAL A 429 -11.68 20.11 -30.52
N SER A 430 -11.13 20.12 -29.32
CA SER A 430 -11.43 19.10 -28.32
C SER A 430 -12.23 19.69 -27.17
N ARG A 431 -13.17 18.93 -26.63
CA ARG A 431 -13.73 19.15 -25.31
C ARG A 431 -12.99 18.27 -24.32
N VAL A 432 -12.65 18.83 -23.18
CA VAL A 432 -12.07 18.10 -22.06
C VAL A 432 -13.00 18.23 -20.86
N ASP A 433 -13.48 17.10 -20.36
CA ASP A 433 -14.32 17.02 -19.16
C ASP A 433 -13.49 16.46 -18.00
N VAL A 434 -13.50 17.16 -16.87
CA VAL A 434 -12.70 16.82 -15.70
C VAL A 434 -13.59 16.73 -14.46
N SER A 435 -13.42 15.65 -13.71
CA SER A 435 -14.04 15.40 -12.40
C SER A 435 -13.02 14.72 -11.48
N GLU A 436 -13.35 14.56 -10.20
CA GLU A 436 -12.50 13.83 -9.24
C GLU A 436 -12.10 12.43 -9.77
N ASP A 437 -13.06 11.74 -10.40
CA ASP A 437 -12.91 10.34 -10.82
C ASP A 437 -12.60 10.16 -12.32
N ALA A 438 -12.59 11.22 -13.13
CA ALA A 438 -12.41 11.07 -14.56
C ALA A 438 -11.84 12.29 -15.28
N PHE A 439 -10.99 12.03 -16.26
CA PHE A 439 -10.48 12.99 -17.24
C PHE A 439 -10.76 12.47 -18.65
N THR A 440 -11.68 13.10 -19.37
CA THR A 440 -12.11 12.69 -20.70
C THR A 440 -11.75 13.75 -21.73
N ILE A 441 -11.09 13.34 -22.82
CA ILE A 441 -10.86 14.20 -23.99
C ILE A 441 -11.67 13.64 -25.15
N THR A 442 -12.53 14.47 -25.74
CA THR A 442 -13.21 14.17 -27.02
C THR A 442 -12.82 15.20 -28.06
N THR A 443 -12.24 14.74 -29.16
CA THR A 443 -11.80 15.57 -30.27
C THR A 443 -12.83 15.52 -31.39
N TYR A 444 -13.23 16.68 -31.90
CA TYR A 444 -14.25 16.82 -32.95
C TYR A 444 -13.68 17.45 -34.21
N ARG A 445 -14.24 17.06 -35.36
CA ARG A 445 -14.06 17.78 -36.63
C ARG A 445 -14.91 19.03 -36.63
N THR A 446 -14.32 20.18 -36.96
CA THR A 446 -15.08 21.44 -37.04
C THR A 446 -16.00 21.49 -38.28
N SER A 447 -15.84 20.57 -39.24
CA SER A 447 -16.71 20.51 -40.43
C SER A 447 -18.14 20.10 -40.13
N ASP A 448 -18.33 19.12 -39.23
CA ASP A 448 -19.60 18.43 -39.02
C ASP A 448 -19.82 17.92 -37.59
N MET A 449 -18.93 18.25 -36.65
CA MET A 449 -18.97 17.80 -35.25
C MET A 449 -18.89 16.27 -35.08
N SER A 450 -18.43 15.53 -36.09
CA SER A 450 -18.14 14.11 -35.92
C SER A 450 -16.89 13.92 -35.06
N VAL A 451 -16.93 12.87 -34.23
CA VAL A 451 -15.82 12.52 -33.33
C VAL A 451 -14.64 12.00 -34.14
N VAL A 452 -13.45 12.54 -33.86
CA VAL A 452 -12.16 12.03 -34.32
C VAL A 452 -11.68 10.94 -33.37
N ASP A 453 -11.76 11.19 -32.07
CA ASP A 453 -11.26 10.31 -31.02
C ASP A 453 -11.93 10.67 -29.68
N THR A 454 -12.04 9.71 -28.78
CA THR A 454 -12.43 9.92 -27.39
C THR A 454 -11.60 9.00 -26.51
N PHE A 455 -11.04 9.56 -25.45
CA PHE A 455 -10.30 8.78 -24.47
C PHE A 455 -10.60 9.26 -23.05
N THR A 456 -10.79 8.32 -22.13
CA THR A 456 -11.04 8.62 -20.72
C THR A 456 -10.01 7.96 -19.81
N ILE A 457 -9.41 8.74 -18.92
CA ILE A 457 -8.73 8.23 -17.75
C ILE A 457 -9.73 8.22 -16.60
N ASN A 458 -10.06 7.05 -16.08
CA ASN A 458 -10.87 6.89 -14.87
C ASN A 458 -9.95 6.73 -13.67
N ARG A 459 -10.36 7.26 -12.53
CA ARG A 459 -9.81 6.98 -11.22
C ARG A 459 -10.85 6.29 -10.37
N GLU A 460 -10.45 5.20 -9.75
CA GLU A 460 -11.27 4.45 -8.81
C GLU A 460 -10.52 4.32 -7.49
N THR A 461 -11.13 4.81 -6.41
CA THR A 461 -10.58 4.62 -5.07
C THR A 461 -10.79 3.18 -4.61
N ALA A 462 -9.77 2.58 -3.99
CA ALA A 462 -9.90 1.24 -3.46
C ALA A 462 -10.92 1.19 -2.32
N ASN A 463 -11.79 0.17 -2.32
CA ASN A 463 -12.75 -0.04 -1.26
C ASN A 463 -12.07 -0.62 0.00
N THR A 464 -11.78 0.26 0.94
CA THR A 464 -11.12 -0.06 2.22
C THR A 464 -12.07 -0.54 3.32
N SER A 465 -13.39 -0.58 3.06
CA SER A 465 -14.41 -0.78 4.11
C SER A 465 -14.22 -2.05 4.94
N LEU A 466 -13.83 -3.16 4.31
CA LEU A 466 -13.60 -4.43 5.01
C LEU A 466 -12.28 -4.42 5.78
N LEU A 467 -11.21 -3.87 5.18
CA LEU A 467 -9.93 -3.70 5.85
C LEU A 467 -10.07 -2.82 7.09
N GLN A 468 -10.75 -1.68 6.98
CA GLN A 468 -11.00 -0.76 8.09
C GLN A 468 -11.75 -1.45 9.23
N LYS A 469 -12.87 -2.14 8.95
CA LYS A 469 -13.63 -2.88 9.97
C LYS A 469 -12.79 -3.97 10.64
N THR A 470 -11.95 -4.65 9.87
CA THR A 470 -11.08 -5.72 10.38
C THR A 470 -9.96 -5.14 11.24
N TYR A 471 -9.38 -4.02 10.83
CA TYR A 471 -8.39 -3.25 11.59
C TYR A 471 -8.99 -2.77 12.92
N ASP A 472 -10.16 -2.14 12.89
CA ASP A 472 -10.86 -1.65 14.08
C ASP A 472 -11.18 -2.78 15.07
N TYR A 473 -11.50 -3.98 14.58
CA TYR A 473 -11.64 -5.16 15.42
C TYR A 473 -10.29 -5.65 15.95
N ALA A 474 -9.27 -5.76 15.08
CA ALA A 474 -7.94 -6.26 15.42
C ALA A 474 -7.29 -5.45 16.55
N VAL A 475 -7.38 -4.12 16.53
CA VAL A 475 -6.82 -3.26 17.59
C VAL A 475 -7.44 -3.49 18.97
N THR A 476 -8.59 -4.15 19.06
CA THR A 476 -9.23 -4.52 20.33
C THR A 476 -8.77 -5.86 20.90
N LEU A 477 -8.02 -6.65 20.13
CA LEU A 477 -7.60 -7.99 20.52
C LEU A 477 -6.37 -7.94 21.44
N SER A 478 -6.34 -8.82 22.44
CA SER A 478 -5.19 -8.99 23.31
C SER A 478 -4.19 -9.99 22.71
N THR A 479 -2.90 -9.67 22.82
CA THR A 479 -1.79 -10.57 22.50
C THR A 479 -1.18 -11.23 23.74
N GLU A 480 -1.82 -11.06 24.91
CA GLU A 480 -1.37 -11.67 26.16
C GLU A 480 -1.47 -13.20 26.11
N GLY A 481 -0.38 -13.89 26.41
CA GLY A 481 -0.33 -15.37 26.42
C GLY A 481 -0.29 -16.00 25.03
N VAL A 482 -0.22 -15.22 23.95
CA VAL A 482 0.00 -15.70 22.57
C VAL A 482 1.47 -16.06 22.38
N THR A 483 1.77 -17.04 21.52
CA THR A 483 3.15 -17.39 21.20
C THR A 483 3.91 -16.21 20.57
N ASP A 484 5.21 -16.11 20.83
CA ASP A 484 6.02 -14.96 20.38
C ASP A 484 5.99 -14.78 18.86
N SER A 485 6.10 -15.87 18.11
CA SER A 485 6.03 -15.84 16.64
C SER A 485 4.66 -15.39 16.12
N ALA A 486 3.56 -15.83 16.75
CA ALA A 486 2.22 -15.45 16.34
C ALA A 486 1.90 -14.00 16.68
N LYS A 487 2.35 -13.52 17.85
CA LYS A 487 2.26 -12.12 18.24
C LYS A 487 2.99 -11.21 17.25
N ALA A 488 4.23 -11.55 16.91
CA ALA A 488 5.03 -10.77 15.95
C ALA A 488 4.37 -10.71 14.56
N ALA A 489 3.81 -11.82 14.09
CA ALA A 489 3.08 -11.87 12.81
C ALA A 489 1.82 -10.98 12.83
N PHE A 490 1.05 -11.01 13.92
CA PHE A 490 -0.13 -10.17 14.09
C PHE A 490 0.22 -8.67 14.13
N GLU A 491 1.22 -8.26 14.92
CA GLU A 491 1.64 -6.85 15.03
C GLU A 491 2.16 -6.30 13.69
N LYS A 492 2.89 -7.14 12.94
CA LYS A 492 3.33 -6.81 11.58
C LYS A 492 2.13 -6.59 10.66
N ALA A 493 1.18 -7.53 10.60
CA ALA A 493 0.00 -7.44 9.76
C ALA A 493 -0.89 -6.22 10.12
N LEU A 494 -0.98 -5.89 11.41
CA LEU A 494 -1.69 -4.70 11.88
C LEU A 494 -1.04 -3.41 11.36
N THR A 495 0.28 -3.36 11.33
CA THR A 495 1.04 -2.20 10.78
C THR A 495 0.85 -2.08 9.27
N GLU A 496 0.95 -3.20 8.54
CA GLU A 496 0.70 -3.23 7.08
C GLU A 496 -0.70 -2.75 6.75
N ALA A 497 -1.72 -3.23 7.46
CA ALA A 497 -3.10 -2.79 7.30
C ALA A 497 -3.28 -1.28 7.52
N LYS A 498 -2.65 -0.71 8.55
CA LYS A 498 -2.74 0.73 8.81
C LYS A 498 -2.10 1.55 7.70
N ASN A 499 -0.92 1.14 7.23
CA ASN A 499 -0.22 1.83 6.15
C ASN A 499 -1.05 1.84 4.86
N VAL A 500 -1.72 0.75 4.54
CA VAL A 500 -2.61 0.68 3.37
C VAL A 500 -3.86 1.53 3.55
N LEU A 501 -4.45 1.58 4.75
CA LEU A 501 -5.60 2.44 5.05
C LEU A 501 -5.27 3.94 4.99
N ASP A 502 -4.03 4.31 5.28
CA ASP A 502 -3.56 5.70 5.25
C ASP A 502 -3.05 6.14 3.87
N ASN A 503 -2.91 5.22 2.91
CA ASN A 503 -2.45 5.51 1.56
C ASN A 503 -3.65 5.84 0.65
N PRO A 504 -3.86 7.11 0.22
CA PRO A 504 -4.96 7.47 -0.68
C PRO A 504 -4.85 6.80 -2.05
N ASN A 505 -3.64 6.40 -2.45
CA ASN A 505 -3.34 5.76 -3.73
C ASN A 505 -3.25 4.23 -3.60
N ALA A 506 -3.69 3.64 -2.49
CA ALA A 506 -3.70 2.19 -2.33
C ALA A 506 -4.56 1.53 -3.41
N THR A 507 -4.01 0.53 -4.08
CA THR A 507 -4.74 -0.29 -5.04
C THR A 507 -5.67 -1.26 -4.32
N GLN A 508 -6.73 -1.72 -5.00
CA GLN A 508 -7.62 -2.74 -4.44
C GLN A 508 -6.87 -4.05 -4.12
N ALA A 509 -5.82 -4.38 -4.88
CA ALA A 509 -4.99 -5.55 -4.63
C ALA A 509 -4.19 -5.44 -3.32
N GLU A 510 -3.65 -4.26 -3.02
CA GLU A 510 -2.97 -3.98 -1.75
C GLU A 510 -3.95 -4.02 -0.58
N VAL A 511 -5.14 -3.43 -0.73
CA VAL A 511 -6.21 -3.50 0.28
C VAL A 511 -6.59 -4.94 0.58
N ASN A 512 -6.79 -5.76 -0.46
CA ASN A 512 -7.13 -7.16 -0.30
C ASN A 512 -6.00 -7.96 0.37
N THR A 513 -4.75 -7.72 -0.03
CA THR A 513 -3.57 -8.39 0.54
C THR A 513 -3.39 -8.03 2.02
N ALA A 514 -3.52 -6.76 2.38
CA ALA A 514 -3.43 -6.32 3.76
C ALA A 514 -4.58 -6.88 4.61
N TRP A 515 -5.78 -7.01 4.03
CA TRP A 515 -6.93 -7.62 4.69
C TRP A 515 -6.71 -9.11 4.96
N ASP A 516 -6.21 -9.87 3.97
CA ASP A 516 -5.86 -11.28 4.10
C ASP A 516 -4.78 -11.49 5.16
N ASN A 517 -3.68 -10.73 5.11
CA ASN A 517 -2.60 -10.78 6.09
C ASN A 517 -3.11 -10.50 7.51
N LEU A 518 -3.96 -9.50 7.67
CA LEU A 518 -4.53 -9.15 8.97
C LEU A 518 -5.44 -10.26 9.51
N LEU A 519 -6.25 -10.88 8.65
CA LEU A 519 -7.09 -12.01 9.04
C LEU A 519 -6.25 -13.23 9.47
N GLU A 520 -5.18 -13.53 8.74
CA GLU A 520 -4.22 -14.59 9.13
C GLU A 520 -3.55 -14.28 10.47
N GLY A 521 -3.13 -13.02 10.69
CA GLY A 521 -2.60 -12.57 11.97
C GLY A 521 -3.59 -12.75 13.11
N ILE A 522 -4.86 -12.36 12.91
CA ILE A 522 -5.94 -12.55 13.89
C ILE A 522 -6.13 -14.04 14.21
N TRP A 523 -6.09 -14.92 13.21
CA TRP A 523 -6.18 -16.36 13.43
C TRP A 523 -4.97 -16.91 14.19
N GLY A 524 -3.78 -16.37 13.94
CA GLY A 524 -2.55 -16.69 14.65
C GLY A 524 -2.64 -16.47 16.16
N LEU A 525 -3.46 -15.52 16.63
CA LEU A 525 -3.68 -15.28 18.06
C LEU A 525 -4.30 -16.48 18.81
N GLY A 526 -4.83 -17.48 18.09
CA GLY A 526 -5.26 -18.75 18.68
C GLY A 526 -4.10 -19.63 19.17
N LEU A 527 -2.87 -19.37 18.73
CA LEU A 527 -1.66 -20.07 19.16
C LEU A 527 -1.20 -19.47 20.50
N THR A 528 -1.52 -20.15 21.58
CA THR A 528 -1.23 -19.69 22.94
C THR A 528 -0.09 -20.47 23.56
N GLN A 529 0.71 -19.80 24.38
CA GLN A 529 1.80 -20.39 25.13
C GLN A 529 1.25 -21.41 26.13
N GLY A 530 1.98 -22.51 26.34
CA GLY A 530 1.66 -23.48 27.38
C GLY A 530 1.80 -22.87 28.78
N ASN A 531 0.98 -23.31 29.73
CA ASN A 531 1.16 -22.95 31.13
C ASN A 531 2.40 -23.66 31.70
N LYS A 532 3.41 -22.86 32.06
CA LYS A 532 4.72 -23.29 32.54
C LYS A 532 4.83 -23.47 34.07
N ASP A 533 3.77 -23.27 34.84
CA ASP A 533 3.80 -23.31 36.31
C ASP A 533 4.33 -24.66 36.84
N VAL A 534 3.80 -25.77 36.32
CA VAL A 534 4.22 -27.12 36.72
C VAL A 534 5.65 -27.39 36.25
N LEU A 535 6.00 -27.02 35.02
CA LEU A 535 7.36 -27.17 34.48
C LEU A 535 8.38 -26.44 35.37
N ASN A 536 8.10 -25.18 35.73
CA ASN A 536 8.97 -24.37 36.59
C ASN A 536 9.14 -24.97 37.98
N LEU A 537 8.07 -25.55 38.55
CA LEU A 537 8.16 -26.24 39.84
C LEU A 537 9.01 -27.51 39.78
N VAL A 538 8.90 -28.28 38.70
CA VAL A 538 9.72 -29.49 38.49
C VAL A 538 11.17 -29.11 38.22
N ILE A 539 11.43 -28.03 37.47
CA ILE A 539 12.78 -27.44 37.29
C ILE A 539 13.37 -27.07 38.65
N GLN A 540 12.64 -26.32 39.48
CA GLN A 540 13.10 -25.93 40.81
C GLN A 540 13.46 -27.16 41.67
N ARG A 541 12.66 -28.23 41.61
CA ARG A 541 12.98 -29.47 42.32
C ARG A 541 14.26 -30.12 41.81
N ALA A 542 14.43 -30.23 40.49
CA ALA A 542 15.64 -30.79 39.89
C ALA A 542 16.89 -29.94 40.22
N GLU A 543 16.77 -28.62 40.22
CA GLU A 543 17.86 -27.70 40.63
C GLU A 543 18.24 -27.92 42.09
N ALA A 544 17.27 -28.02 43.00
CA ALA A 544 17.55 -28.31 44.40
C ALA A 544 18.24 -29.66 44.62
N MET A 545 17.98 -30.65 43.75
CA MET A 545 18.71 -31.92 43.79
C MET A 545 20.17 -31.75 43.35
N MET A 546 20.46 -30.82 42.43
CA MET A 546 21.85 -30.55 42.00
C MET A 546 22.74 -30.09 43.16
N ASP A 547 22.18 -29.35 44.12
CA ASP A 547 22.89 -28.91 45.33
C ASP A 547 23.24 -30.06 46.28
N GLU A 548 22.56 -31.21 46.15
CA GLU A 548 22.72 -32.40 46.99
C GLU A 548 23.23 -33.61 46.19
N ALA A 549 23.92 -33.37 45.07
CA ALA A 549 24.36 -34.40 44.13
C ALA A 549 25.19 -35.52 44.79
N ASP A 550 25.96 -35.20 45.83
CA ASP A 550 26.83 -36.13 46.56
C ASP A 550 26.05 -37.23 47.30
N LYS A 551 24.78 -36.98 47.65
CA LYS A 551 23.89 -37.95 48.32
C LYS A 551 23.34 -39.04 47.40
N TYR A 552 23.38 -38.82 46.08
CA TYR A 552 22.82 -39.74 45.08
C TYR A 552 23.92 -40.56 44.41
N VAL A 553 23.58 -41.76 43.94
CA VAL A 553 24.49 -42.56 43.09
C VAL A 553 24.65 -41.91 41.71
N GLU A 554 25.80 -42.11 41.06
CA GLU A 554 26.09 -41.52 39.74
C GLU A 554 25.17 -42.07 38.63
N ALA A 555 24.63 -43.28 38.82
CA ALA A 555 23.71 -43.91 37.88
C ALA A 555 22.47 -43.03 37.64
N ASN A 556 22.16 -42.76 36.37
CA ASN A 556 21.05 -41.89 35.90
C ASN A 556 21.20 -40.39 36.20
N TRP A 557 22.29 -39.94 36.82
CA TRP A 557 22.48 -38.52 37.13
C TRP A 557 22.59 -37.66 35.88
N LYS A 558 23.32 -38.14 34.87
CA LYS A 558 23.44 -37.45 33.57
C LYS A 558 22.08 -37.27 32.88
N THR A 559 21.18 -38.24 32.99
CA THR A 559 19.82 -38.14 32.43
C THR A 559 19.03 -37.02 33.09
N LEU A 560 19.19 -36.80 34.40
CA LEU A 560 18.58 -35.68 35.11
C LEU A 560 19.14 -34.33 34.64
N VAL A 561 20.46 -34.22 34.47
CA VAL A 561 21.11 -32.99 33.97
C VAL A 561 20.62 -32.65 32.55
N ASP A 562 20.61 -33.64 31.65
CA ASP A 562 20.17 -33.44 30.26
C ASP A 562 18.67 -33.08 30.19
N ALA A 563 17.83 -33.73 30.99
CA ALA A 563 16.40 -33.43 31.07
C ALA A 563 16.14 -32.03 31.67
N LEU A 564 16.93 -31.61 32.65
CA LEU A 564 16.84 -30.28 33.26
C LEU A 564 17.19 -29.18 32.26
N ASP A 565 18.27 -29.36 31.48
CA ASP A 565 18.65 -28.42 30.42
C ASP A 565 17.55 -28.31 29.34
N ALA A 566 16.99 -29.45 28.91
CA ALA A 566 15.87 -29.45 27.97
C ALA A 566 14.62 -28.75 28.53
N ALA A 567 14.28 -29.00 29.80
CA ALA A 567 13.14 -28.37 30.47
C ALA A 567 13.31 -26.85 30.58
N LYS A 568 14.51 -26.36 30.93
CA LYS A 568 14.81 -24.92 30.99
C LYS A 568 14.64 -24.24 29.63
N LYS A 569 15.10 -24.87 28.55
CA LYS A 569 14.90 -24.35 27.18
C LYS A 569 13.42 -24.18 26.85
N VAL A 570 12.59 -25.17 27.17
CA VAL A 570 11.13 -25.09 26.95
C VAL A 570 10.47 -24.03 27.85
N ALA A 571 10.97 -23.84 29.08
CA ALA A 571 10.48 -22.80 29.97
C ALA A 571 10.76 -21.38 29.45
N GLU A 572 11.89 -21.18 28.76
CA GLU A 572 12.27 -19.90 28.15
C GLU A 572 11.66 -19.69 26.75
N ASP A 573 11.26 -20.75 26.06
CA ASP A 573 10.72 -20.69 24.71
C ASP A 573 9.29 -20.09 24.69
N GLY A 574 9.17 -18.87 24.17
CA GLY A 574 7.89 -18.17 24.02
C GLY A 574 6.98 -18.76 22.93
N ASP A 575 7.43 -19.74 22.15
CA ASP A 575 6.62 -20.50 21.20
C ASP A 575 6.20 -21.88 21.73
N ALA A 576 6.67 -22.28 22.92
CA ALA A 576 6.32 -23.56 23.52
C ALA A 576 4.82 -23.67 23.80
N MET A 577 4.16 -24.63 23.15
CA MET A 577 2.75 -24.92 23.37
C MET A 577 2.58 -25.88 24.57
N GLN A 578 1.34 -26.08 25.02
CA GLN A 578 1.07 -26.94 26.19
C GLN A 578 1.64 -28.36 26.03
N GLU A 579 1.62 -28.92 24.81
CA GLU A 579 2.19 -30.26 24.55
C GLU A 579 3.71 -30.30 24.79
N ASP A 580 4.44 -29.26 24.38
CA ASP A 580 5.89 -29.16 24.60
C ASP A 580 6.21 -29.02 26.09
N VAL A 581 5.43 -28.19 26.79
CA VAL A 581 5.56 -27.96 28.24
C VAL A 581 5.26 -29.23 29.04
N ASP A 582 4.16 -29.92 28.74
CA ASP A 582 3.77 -31.16 29.41
C ASP A 582 4.80 -32.26 29.20
N LYS A 583 5.32 -32.38 27.96
CA LYS A 583 6.36 -33.35 27.64
C LYS A 583 7.65 -33.05 28.41
N ALA A 584 8.11 -31.80 28.42
CA ALA A 584 9.31 -31.40 29.14
C ALA A 584 9.18 -31.64 30.65
N ALA A 585 8.02 -31.29 31.24
CA ALA A 585 7.74 -31.53 32.64
C ALA A 585 7.72 -33.03 32.98
N GLY A 586 7.09 -33.85 32.12
CA GLY A 586 7.04 -35.30 32.27
C GLY A 586 8.41 -35.97 32.16
N ASP A 587 9.21 -35.58 31.15
CA ASP A 587 10.57 -36.11 30.95
C ASP A 587 11.48 -35.76 32.15
N LEU A 588 11.42 -34.52 32.65
CA LEU A 588 12.18 -34.10 33.82
C LEU A 588 11.72 -34.80 35.11
N LEU A 589 10.41 -34.93 35.32
CA LEU A 589 9.87 -35.65 36.48
C LEU A 589 10.31 -37.11 36.48
N ASN A 590 10.27 -37.78 35.33
CA ASN A 590 10.74 -39.16 35.21
C ASN A 590 12.23 -39.27 35.53
N ALA A 591 13.05 -38.31 35.09
CA ALA A 591 14.47 -38.27 35.42
C ALA A 591 14.73 -38.03 36.93
N ILE A 592 13.92 -37.21 37.59
CA ILE A 592 13.94 -37.01 39.05
C ILE A 592 13.62 -38.34 39.77
N LEU A 593 12.55 -39.03 39.36
CA LEU A 593 12.10 -40.28 40.00
C LEU A 593 13.07 -41.47 39.79
N ALA A 594 13.95 -41.38 38.79
CA ALA A 594 14.97 -42.38 38.52
C ALA A 594 16.18 -42.31 39.48
N GLN A 595 16.31 -41.26 40.28
CA GLN A 595 17.45 -41.08 41.19
C GLN A 595 17.34 -41.97 42.43
N ARG A 596 18.49 -42.39 42.99
CA ARG A 596 18.58 -43.21 44.20
C ARG A 596 19.64 -42.66 45.15
N TYR A 597 19.33 -42.63 46.44
CA TYR A 597 20.31 -42.29 47.48
C TYR A 597 21.37 -43.38 47.60
N LYS A 598 22.59 -42.99 47.95
CA LYS A 598 23.67 -43.91 48.32
C LYS A 598 23.32 -44.66 49.61
N ALA A 599 23.75 -45.92 49.71
CA ALA A 599 23.69 -46.67 50.96
C ALA A 599 24.47 -45.95 52.07
N ASP A 600 23.96 -45.98 53.30
CA ASP A 600 24.67 -45.44 54.46
C ASP A 600 25.79 -46.40 54.87
N LYS A 601 27.03 -45.94 54.75
CA LYS A 601 28.23 -46.70 55.08
C LYS A 601 28.95 -46.22 56.33
N SER A 602 28.38 -45.27 57.07
CA SER A 602 29.01 -44.67 58.25
C SER A 602 29.47 -45.72 59.26
N ILE A 603 28.61 -46.69 59.60
CA ILE A 603 28.93 -47.77 60.53
C ILE A 603 30.03 -48.70 59.98
N LEU A 604 30.00 -48.99 58.68
CA LEU A 604 31.01 -49.83 58.03
C LEU A 604 32.37 -49.14 57.98
N GLU A 605 32.38 -47.83 57.76
CA GLU A 605 33.58 -46.99 57.79
C GLU A 605 34.28 -47.05 59.15
N ASP A 606 33.52 -46.77 60.22
CA ASP A 606 34.01 -46.81 61.59
C ASP A 606 34.56 -48.20 61.94
N LEU A 607 33.82 -49.26 61.61
CA LEU A 607 34.22 -50.64 61.90
C LEU A 607 35.47 -51.07 61.13
N ILE A 608 35.65 -50.64 59.86
CA ILE A 608 36.89 -50.86 59.10
C ILE A 608 38.04 -50.09 59.74
N GLY A 609 37.79 -48.88 60.25
CA GLY A 609 38.74 -48.08 61.00
C GLY A 609 39.26 -48.83 62.24
N GLU A 610 38.36 -49.38 63.04
CA GLU A 610 38.70 -50.21 64.21
C GLU A 610 39.45 -51.48 63.81
N ALA A 611 38.95 -52.22 62.81
CA ALA A 611 39.55 -53.46 62.34
C ALA A 611 41.00 -53.28 61.86
N LYS A 612 41.32 -52.19 61.16
CA LYS A 612 42.70 -51.87 60.73
C LYS A 612 43.67 -51.65 61.89
N GLY A 613 43.16 -51.28 63.07
CA GLY A 613 43.95 -51.02 64.27
C GLY A 613 44.29 -52.26 65.09
N ILE A 614 43.75 -53.43 64.76
CA ILE A 614 43.99 -54.67 65.53
C ILE A 614 45.41 -55.20 65.25
N ASP A 615 46.22 -55.35 66.31
CA ASP A 615 47.49 -56.10 66.25
C ASP A 615 47.22 -57.61 66.20
N LEU A 616 47.68 -58.24 65.14
CA LEU A 616 47.41 -59.66 64.85
C LEU A 616 48.47 -60.60 65.43
N THR A 617 49.47 -60.09 66.16
CA THR A 617 50.49 -60.93 66.80
C THR A 617 49.89 -61.79 67.92
N GLY A 618 50.11 -63.11 67.86
CA GLY A 618 49.64 -64.07 68.87
C GLY A 618 48.34 -64.83 68.54
N TYR A 619 47.66 -64.49 67.45
CA TYR A 619 46.48 -65.21 66.95
C TYR A 619 46.82 -66.38 66.02
N THR A 620 45.92 -67.35 65.88
CA THR A 620 46.08 -68.52 64.98
C THR A 620 46.02 -68.09 63.51
N ALA A 621 46.80 -68.77 62.67
CA ALA A 621 46.85 -68.47 61.24
C ALA A 621 45.48 -68.57 60.54
N GLU A 622 44.62 -69.50 60.99
CA GLU A 622 43.27 -69.71 60.46
C GLU A 622 42.32 -68.55 60.82
N SER A 623 42.26 -68.14 62.09
CA SER A 623 41.40 -67.03 62.50
C SER A 623 41.83 -65.68 61.91
N VAL A 624 43.14 -65.45 61.75
CA VAL A 624 43.69 -64.27 61.05
C VAL A 624 43.34 -64.27 59.57
N ALA A 625 43.33 -65.42 58.90
CA ALA A 625 42.94 -65.51 57.50
C ALA A 625 41.46 -65.12 57.31
N THR A 626 40.56 -65.66 58.15
CA THR A 626 39.13 -65.32 58.15
C THR A 626 38.89 -63.83 58.39
N PHE A 627 39.58 -63.24 59.37
CA PHE A 627 39.53 -61.80 59.64
C PHE A 627 39.98 -60.95 58.45
N ARG A 628 41.11 -61.30 57.81
CA ARG A 628 41.59 -60.57 56.63
C ARG A 628 40.64 -60.66 55.45
N THR A 629 40.01 -61.80 55.22
CA THR A 629 38.99 -61.96 54.16
C THR A 629 37.75 -61.10 54.45
N ALA A 630 37.26 -61.09 55.69
CA ALA A 630 36.14 -60.24 56.08
C ALA A 630 36.46 -58.75 55.95
N LEU A 631 37.67 -58.33 56.36
CA LEU A 631 38.14 -56.95 56.20
C LEU A 631 38.29 -56.55 54.73
N GLN A 632 38.79 -57.45 53.87
CA GLN A 632 38.88 -57.20 52.43
C GLN A 632 37.50 -57.04 51.79
N ASN A 633 36.54 -57.90 52.15
CA ASN A 633 35.16 -57.80 51.66
C ASN A 633 34.47 -56.52 52.15
N ALA A 634 34.65 -56.16 53.42
CA ALA A 634 34.17 -54.90 53.99
C ALA A 634 34.75 -53.69 53.25
N GLN A 635 36.06 -53.71 52.93
CA GLN A 635 36.71 -52.66 52.13
C GLN A 635 36.17 -52.60 50.70
N ALA A 636 35.88 -53.75 50.08
CA ALA A 636 35.28 -53.80 48.74
C ALA A 636 33.86 -53.19 48.74
N VAL A 637 33.03 -53.54 49.73
CA VAL A 637 31.68 -52.96 49.92
C VAL A 637 31.77 -51.47 50.24
N MET A 638 32.76 -51.03 51.03
CA MET A 638 33.01 -49.63 51.33
C MET A 638 33.34 -48.82 50.07
N ALA A 639 34.18 -49.37 49.19
CA ALA A 639 34.61 -48.74 47.93
C ALA A 639 33.56 -48.77 46.80
N ASP A 640 32.48 -49.55 46.94
CA ASP A 640 31.46 -49.67 45.89
C ASP A 640 30.47 -48.50 45.88
N GLU A 641 30.73 -47.49 45.04
CA GLU A 641 29.90 -46.29 44.92
C GLU A 641 28.53 -46.52 44.27
N ALA A 642 28.26 -47.72 43.74
CA ALA A 642 26.98 -48.06 43.11
C ALA A 642 25.91 -48.54 44.10
N LEU A 643 26.27 -48.82 45.36
CA LEU A 643 25.35 -49.30 46.39
C LEU A 643 24.31 -48.23 46.74
N THR A 644 23.04 -48.56 46.54
CA THR A 644 21.91 -47.69 46.84
C THR A 644 21.31 -47.99 48.22
N GLU A 645 20.42 -47.14 48.71
CA GLU A 645 19.62 -47.42 49.91
C GLU A 645 18.90 -48.78 49.85
N ASP A 646 18.47 -49.23 48.66
CA ASP A 646 17.85 -50.55 48.47
C ASP A 646 18.85 -51.71 48.72
N ASP A 647 20.16 -51.44 48.58
CA ASP A 647 21.26 -52.39 48.81
C ASP A 647 21.80 -52.32 50.25
N GLN A 648 21.16 -51.57 51.16
CA GLN A 648 21.65 -51.39 52.54
C GLN A 648 21.88 -52.72 53.27
N ALA A 649 21.13 -53.77 52.93
CA ALA A 649 21.33 -55.11 53.47
C ALA A 649 22.75 -55.67 53.17
N THR A 650 23.33 -55.33 52.01
CA THR A 650 24.69 -55.72 51.62
C THR A 650 25.73 -55.03 52.50
N VAL A 651 25.55 -53.73 52.77
CA VAL A 651 26.39 -52.97 53.70
C VAL A 651 26.29 -53.54 55.12
N ASN A 652 25.06 -53.78 55.60
CA ASN A 652 24.80 -54.34 56.92
C ASN A 652 25.39 -55.75 57.08
N ALA A 653 25.35 -56.59 56.03
CA ALA A 653 25.96 -57.91 56.04
C ALA A 653 27.49 -57.82 56.12
N ALA A 654 28.12 -56.86 55.44
CA ALA A 654 29.55 -56.62 55.55
C ALA A 654 29.96 -56.15 56.95
N VAL A 655 29.16 -55.27 57.57
CA VAL A 655 29.33 -54.87 58.98
C VAL A 655 29.29 -56.08 59.90
N ALA A 656 28.24 -56.90 59.78
CA ALA A 656 28.07 -58.09 60.62
C ALA A 656 29.23 -59.08 60.44
N ALA A 657 29.62 -59.38 59.19
CA ALA A 657 30.68 -60.33 58.89
C ALA A 657 32.07 -59.85 59.40
N LEU A 658 32.38 -58.56 59.30
CA LEU A 658 33.62 -57.99 59.83
C LEU A 658 33.63 -58.03 61.36
N SER A 659 32.52 -57.64 61.99
CA SER A 659 32.36 -57.70 63.45
C SER A 659 32.52 -59.13 63.98
N ASP A 660 31.87 -60.12 63.35
CA ASP A 660 31.98 -61.53 63.73
C ASP A 660 33.41 -62.05 63.56
N ALA A 661 34.09 -61.66 62.49
CA ALA A 661 35.48 -62.06 62.26
C ALA A 661 36.47 -61.38 63.23
N MET A 662 36.21 -60.14 63.66
CA MET A 662 36.96 -59.47 64.74
C MET A 662 36.80 -60.24 66.05
N ASN A 663 35.56 -60.63 66.40
CA ASN A 663 35.26 -61.38 67.61
C ASN A 663 35.80 -62.83 67.56
N GLY A 664 35.96 -63.40 66.36
CA GLY A 664 36.41 -64.78 66.12
C GLY A 664 37.93 -64.99 66.11
N LEU A 665 38.75 -63.98 66.42
CA LEU A 665 40.21 -64.10 66.52
C LEU A 665 40.61 -64.98 67.73
N THR A 666 41.37 -66.06 67.51
CA THR A 666 41.73 -67.05 68.55
C THR A 666 43.23 -67.11 68.82
N ALA A 667 43.68 -67.18 70.08
CA ALA A 667 45.09 -67.16 70.45
C ALA A 667 45.81 -68.51 70.20
N GLY A 668 47.07 -68.48 69.76
CA GLY A 668 47.81 -69.67 69.31
C GLY A 668 48.56 -70.46 70.39
N GLY A 669 48.14 -71.72 70.63
CA GLY A 669 48.87 -72.77 71.35
C GLY A 669 48.13 -74.13 71.31
N ALA A 670 48.82 -75.26 71.04
CA ALA A 670 48.26 -76.61 70.76
C ALA A 670 48.87 -77.72 71.68
N PRO A 671 48.53 -79.05 71.62
CA PRO A 671 47.53 -79.78 70.79
C PRO A 671 46.72 -80.94 71.51
N GLU A 672 45.90 -81.66 70.71
CA GLU A 672 45.37 -83.07 70.86
C GLU A 672 44.05 -83.34 71.63
N THR A 673 43.15 -84.30 71.32
CA THR A 673 43.03 -85.38 70.30
C THR A 673 41.58 -85.91 70.16
N THR A 674 41.27 -86.36 68.93
CA THR A 674 40.35 -87.40 68.39
C THR A 674 39.31 -88.17 69.23
N ASP A 675 38.10 -88.30 68.64
CA ASP A 675 37.47 -89.61 68.32
C ASP A 675 36.60 -89.53 67.03
N LYS A 676 36.71 -90.55 66.17
CA LYS A 676 36.04 -90.86 64.87
C LYS A 676 35.77 -92.40 64.88
N PRO A 677 34.98 -93.09 63.99
CA PRO A 677 34.29 -92.73 62.73
C PRO A 677 32.83 -93.27 62.64
N GLU A 678 32.01 -93.19 61.56
CA GLU A 678 32.19 -93.32 60.10
C GLU A 678 30.85 -92.92 59.40
N ALA A 679 30.85 -91.97 58.45
CA ALA A 679 30.65 -92.10 56.99
C ALA A 679 29.30 -92.65 56.44
N SER A 680 28.63 -91.87 55.58
CA SER A 680 28.12 -92.34 54.28
C SER A 680 27.63 -91.17 53.38
N GLN A 681 28.39 -90.94 52.31
CA GLN A 681 28.00 -90.66 50.92
C GLN A 681 27.10 -89.47 50.54
N ALA A 682 27.71 -88.50 49.86
CA ALA A 682 27.18 -87.78 48.67
C ALA A 682 27.26 -88.72 47.42
N PRO A 683 26.77 -88.39 46.19
CA PRO A 683 26.45 -87.06 45.66
C PRO A 683 25.28 -86.93 44.64
N GLU A 684 25.00 -85.68 44.22
CA GLU A 684 24.61 -85.19 42.85
C GLU A 684 23.34 -85.78 42.16
N ALA A 685 22.57 -85.12 41.29
CA ALA A 685 22.78 -83.96 40.42
C ALA A 685 21.41 -83.36 39.96
N THR A 686 21.50 -82.11 39.50
CA THR A 686 20.72 -81.40 38.47
C THR A 686 19.70 -82.17 37.60
N ASP A 687 18.52 -81.61 37.30
CA ASP A 687 18.25 -80.80 36.08
C ASP A 687 16.73 -80.48 35.92
N LYS A 688 16.44 -79.40 35.18
CA LYS A 688 15.12 -78.95 34.64
C LYS A 688 14.72 -79.84 33.43
N PRO A 689 13.73 -79.52 32.54
CA PRO A 689 12.47 -78.78 32.60
C PRO A 689 11.29 -79.51 31.85
N GLN A 690 10.12 -78.88 31.74
CA GLN A 690 9.20 -78.78 30.57
C GLN A 690 7.71 -78.75 31.01
N SER A 691 7.02 -77.62 30.80
CA SER A 691 6.23 -77.24 29.61
C SER A 691 4.89 -77.98 29.51
N THR A 692 3.79 -77.21 29.52
CA THR A 692 2.69 -77.33 28.53
C THR A 692 1.75 -76.12 28.61
N ASP A 693 1.21 -75.79 27.44
CA ASP A 693 0.58 -74.54 27.00
C ASP A 693 -0.84 -74.21 27.51
N LYS A 694 -1.18 -72.91 27.27
CA LYS A 694 -2.39 -72.34 26.62
C LYS A 694 -3.49 -71.71 27.52
N PRO A 695 -4.32 -70.77 27.01
CA PRO A 695 -3.99 -69.38 26.67
C PRO A 695 -4.98 -68.32 27.23
N GLN A 696 -4.68 -67.05 26.92
CA GLN A 696 -5.56 -65.89 26.69
C GLN A 696 -5.82 -64.82 27.79
N THR A 697 -5.45 -63.60 27.37
CA THR A 697 -6.14 -62.29 27.49
C THR A 697 -6.02 -61.46 28.77
N THR A 698 -5.04 -60.54 28.71
CA THR A 698 -5.17 -59.07 28.82
C THR A 698 -5.93 -58.47 30.00
N GLN A 699 -5.20 -58.03 31.04
CA GLN A 699 -5.45 -56.77 31.76
C GLN A 699 -4.13 -56.11 32.23
N LYS A 700 -4.02 -54.81 31.89
CA LYS A 700 -3.25 -53.68 32.44
C LYS A 700 -2.18 -53.95 33.52
N PRO A 701 -0.91 -53.51 33.37
CA PRO A 701 0.05 -53.50 34.47
C PRO A 701 -0.24 -52.32 35.41
N GLU A 702 -0.50 -52.63 36.68
CA GLU A 702 -0.39 -51.68 37.79
C GLU A 702 1.11 -51.45 38.06
N SER A 703 1.53 -50.20 37.96
CA SER A 703 2.87 -49.74 38.34
C SER A 703 2.94 -49.61 39.85
N ASN A 704 3.44 -50.63 40.54
CA ASN A 704 3.91 -50.46 41.91
C ASN A 704 5.26 -49.77 41.90
N VAL A 705 5.27 -48.49 42.28
CA VAL A 705 6.45 -47.68 42.56
C VAL A 705 6.88 -47.97 44.02
N PRO A 706 8.14 -48.34 44.31
CA PRO A 706 8.63 -48.39 45.68
C PRO A 706 8.79 -46.96 46.24
N GLN A 707 8.21 -46.68 47.40
CA GLN A 707 8.42 -45.42 48.12
C GLN A 707 9.75 -45.46 48.89
N THR A 708 10.63 -44.49 48.64
CA THR A 708 11.66 -44.05 49.60
C THR A 708 11.38 -42.60 50.03
N GLY A 709 11.75 -42.28 51.27
CA GLY A 709 11.12 -41.22 52.07
C GLY A 709 11.47 -39.78 51.68
N ASP A 710 10.45 -38.97 51.40
CA ASP A 710 9.97 -37.87 52.28
C ASP A 710 8.57 -37.45 51.77
N ASN A 711 7.51 -37.81 52.49
CA ASN A 711 6.18 -38.06 51.89
C ASN A 711 5.21 -36.86 51.86
N ALA A 712 5.65 -35.64 52.22
CA ALA A 712 4.74 -34.49 52.27
C ALA A 712 4.74 -33.65 50.98
N GLN A 713 5.91 -33.40 50.37
CA GLN A 713 6.01 -32.55 49.15
C GLN A 713 5.81 -33.34 47.85
N LEU A 714 6.29 -34.59 47.77
CA LEU A 714 6.05 -35.45 46.58
C LEU A 714 4.57 -35.80 46.39
N GLY A 715 3.82 -35.99 47.50
CA GLY A 715 2.38 -36.24 47.44
C GLY A 715 1.58 -35.04 46.91
N LEU A 716 2.04 -33.81 47.19
CA LEU A 716 1.44 -32.57 46.68
C LEU A 716 1.72 -32.40 45.17
N MET A 717 2.94 -32.72 44.72
CA MET A 717 3.33 -32.70 43.30
C MET A 717 2.56 -33.75 42.46
N PHE A 718 2.42 -34.97 42.99
CA PHE A 718 1.63 -36.04 42.34
C PHE A 718 0.14 -35.69 42.25
N SER A 719 -0.42 -35.02 43.27
CA SER A 719 -1.82 -34.62 43.25
C SER A 719 -2.09 -33.46 42.28
N ILE A 720 -1.15 -32.52 42.10
CA ILE A 720 -1.26 -31.45 41.10
C ILE A 720 -1.19 -31.99 39.66
N LEU A 721 -0.29 -32.95 39.37
CA LEU A 721 -0.17 -33.59 38.05
C LEU A 721 -1.36 -34.51 37.69
N VAL A 722 -1.96 -35.17 38.68
CA VAL A 722 -3.18 -35.97 38.46
C VAL A 722 -4.42 -35.06 38.32
N LEU A 723 -4.44 -33.89 38.97
CA LEU A 723 -5.50 -32.89 38.83
C LEU A 723 -5.45 -32.16 37.48
N SER A 724 -4.26 -31.87 36.92
CA SER A 724 -4.13 -31.29 35.58
C SER A 724 -4.55 -32.27 34.47
N ALA A 725 -4.32 -33.58 34.64
CA ALA A 725 -4.84 -34.61 33.73
C ALA A 725 -6.38 -34.80 33.85
N ALA A 726 -6.96 -34.58 35.03
CA ALA A 726 -8.41 -34.72 35.26
C ALA A 726 -9.23 -33.46 34.90
N GLY A 727 -8.62 -32.26 34.94
CA GLY A 727 -9.29 -30.98 34.62
C GLY A 727 -9.68 -30.83 33.14
N MET A 728 -9.04 -31.56 32.23
CA MET A 728 -9.28 -31.50 30.77
C MET A 728 -10.57 -32.20 30.28
N GLY A 729 -11.24 -33.01 31.11
CA GLY A 729 -12.47 -33.70 30.71
C GLY A 729 -13.75 -32.84 30.77
N ALA A 730 -13.78 -31.79 31.60
CA ALA A 730 -15.00 -31.06 31.95
C ALA A 730 -15.18 -29.71 31.21
N VAL A 731 -14.11 -29.07 30.73
CA VAL A 731 -14.20 -27.74 30.10
C VAL A 731 -14.52 -27.81 28.60
N VAL A 732 -14.14 -28.89 27.92
CA VAL A 732 -14.42 -29.08 26.47
C VAL A 732 -15.88 -29.46 26.19
N THR A 733 -16.62 -30.01 27.16
CA THR A 733 -18.03 -30.41 26.98
C THR A 733 -19.05 -29.31 27.29
N LEU A 734 -18.68 -28.23 27.98
CA LEU A 734 -19.60 -27.14 28.34
C LEU A 734 -19.63 -25.97 27.34
N ARG A 735 -18.58 -25.76 26.52
CA ARG A 735 -18.57 -24.68 25.50
C ARG A 735 -19.23 -25.04 24.17
N ARG A 736 -19.56 -26.32 23.93
CA ARG A 736 -20.26 -26.78 22.71
C ARG A 736 -21.79 -26.72 22.78
N ARG A 737 -22.37 -26.15 23.84
CA ARG A 737 -23.85 -26.05 24.01
C ARG A 737 -24.40 -24.63 24.12
N ARG A 738 -23.57 -23.58 24.02
CA ARG A 738 -24.01 -22.18 23.87
C ARG A 738 -23.00 -21.42 23.03
N GLY A 739 -23.37 -21.18 21.77
CA GLY A 739 -22.59 -20.52 20.72
C GLY A 739 -23.28 -20.83 19.41
#